data_AF-A0AAD4PWK8-F1
#
_entry.id   AF-A0AAD4PWK8-F1
#
_cell.length_a   1.000
_cell.length_b   1.000
_cell.length_c   1.000
_cell.angle_alpha   90.00
_cell.angle_beta   90.00
_cell.angle_gamma   90.00
#
_symmetry.space_group_name_H-M   'P 1'
#
loop_
_entity.id
_entity.type
_entity.pdbx_description
1 polymer ?
#
loop_
_entity_poly.entity_id
_entity_poly.type
_entity_poly.pdbx_seq_one_letter_code
_entity_poly.pdbx_strand_id
1 'polypeptide(L)'
;MAKTFDERIPFVKNGLEFYGLLKRGEPALALPLIVLLHGGGATAAFFDNSVVSVVQEFNRLGHDVLNIYRPGYGGTPTPTTETPLKDSIPVFIDFIEQVYNEKAAAKHGNGGIILVGHSLGGAFSLSITYEAHGRLPILGVSSMGCLPTTTNMKILPEPDNEPGSLRYVTENNAENIRRFMGEVEWIQLDALTKEVIDDVFEPGIKSEIREYGTNEFYEYMLNEVFPGIKVPVQFLAAEAEIIWDSEEQGRPIFNNLVSRFKGAPNVESAILPRGGHNYEFSHNVGQLLQKRNLFVQTLTANNNASPVTKRINGHTSNGDAFTSVPVLDYAQTASLSSRGLFLQALKDAIVNVGFFYLKNTGVPDEVQRAFIEQSIALFDLPLEKKLEIEMVNSKHFLGYAQLGQEVTALKNDYREQFDFATELPAPGPDEPLYRNLRGPNQWPDPEALPKFRQAIEKYLEDINTLAESFKSLVAEALELPPNAFRQFFDYPQQNKLKLIKYPEPIDSKPGEDTQGVGPHKDSCFLTFLLQGTPHTGLEVQNKAGAWLPVTPIPGTLVINIGRALEAITSGVCTATTHRVNLRKENYMDGNGKSLGPRFSFAVFQGVSLDLGAQKINVNIPQHIKDLVKDAKVRSDAEATFNQMFTGNIGEGTLIARITSHQDVAQKWYPDLLEKALKAQKDGYL
;
A
#
# COMPACT_ATOMS: atom_id res chain seq x y z
N MET A 1 -3.88 -27.40 14.70
CA MET A 1 -4.94 -27.69 13.72
C MET A 1 -5.50 -26.36 13.22
N ALA A 2 -5.26 -26.05 11.95
CA ALA A 2 -5.55 -24.76 11.33
C ALA A 2 -7.07 -24.44 11.37
N LYS A 3 -7.41 -23.26 11.88
CA LYS A 3 -8.79 -22.74 12.04
C LYS A 3 -9.42 -22.26 10.70
N THR A 4 -8.72 -22.43 9.59
CA THR A 4 -8.99 -21.78 8.30
C THR A 4 -9.57 -22.70 7.25
N PHE A 5 -9.41 -24.02 7.33
CA PHE A 5 -9.84 -24.98 6.31
C PHE A 5 -11.18 -25.63 6.65
N ASP A 6 -11.94 -25.99 5.61
CA ASP A 6 -13.28 -26.57 5.78
C ASP A 6 -13.23 -28.10 5.78
N GLU A 7 -12.23 -28.69 5.11
CA GLU A 7 -12.14 -30.13 4.87
C GLU A 7 -10.69 -30.62 4.85
N ARG A 8 -10.45 -31.81 5.41
CA ARG A 8 -9.19 -32.55 5.30
C ARG A 8 -9.45 -33.83 4.50
N ILE A 9 -8.72 -34.00 3.40
CA ILE A 9 -8.93 -35.08 2.43
C ILE A 9 -7.71 -36.02 2.46
N PRO A 10 -7.78 -37.17 3.14
CA PRO A 10 -6.71 -38.16 3.13
C PRO A 10 -6.61 -38.87 1.77
N PHE A 11 -5.41 -39.25 1.37
CA PHE A 11 -5.17 -39.97 0.12
C PHE A 11 -4.04 -41.00 0.28
N VAL A 12 -4.28 -42.21 -0.22
CA VAL A 12 -3.31 -43.31 -0.17
C VAL A 12 -3.27 -44.00 -1.53
N LYS A 13 -2.10 -44.05 -2.16
CA LYS A 13 -1.89 -44.76 -3.43
C LYS A 13 -0.43 -45.13 -3.62
N ASN A 14 -0.17 -46.31 -4.19
CA ASN A 14 1.18 -46.82 -4.45
C ASN A 14 2.12 -46.77 -3.23
N GLY A 15 1.59 -46.99 -2.02
CA GLY A 15 2.36 -46.94 -0.78
C GLY A 15 2.70 -45.53 -0.28
N LEU A 16 2.26 -44.48 -0.98
CA LEU A 16 2.35 -43.10 -0.54
C LEU A 16 1.07 -42.72 0.21
N GLU A 17 1.22 -42.12 1.39
CA GLU A 17 0.13 -41.61 2.23
C GLU A 17 0.34 -40.12 2.48
N PHE A 18 -0.70 -39.33 2.22
CA PHE A 18 -0.69 -37.89 2.47
C PHE A 18 -2.12 -37.32 2.53
N TYR A 19 -2.27 -36.01 2.67
CA TYR A 19 -3.58 -35.36 2.68
C TYR A 19 -3.56 -33.93 2.15
N GLY A 20 -4.70 -33.50 1.62
CA GLY A 20 -4.96 -32.09 1.29
C GLY A 20 -5.84 -31.42 2.34
N LEU A 21 -5.59 -30.13 2.59
CA LEU A 21 -6.50 -29.24 3.30
C LEU A 21 -7.21 -28.35 2.29
N LEU A 22 -8.53 -28.42 2.26
CA LEU A 22 -9.34 -27.68 1.30
C LEU A 22 -10.06 -26.52 1.98
N LYS A 23 -9.94 -25.34 1.38
CA LYS A 23 -10.71 -24.14 1.71
C LYS A 23 -11.62 -23.77 0.55
N ARG A 24 -12.93 -23.69 0.80
CA ARG A 24 -13.97 -23.42 -0.19
C ARG A 24 -14.06 -21.92 -0.49
N GLY A 25 -14.07 -21.58 -1.78
CA GLY A 25 -14.27 -20.24 -2.32
C GLY A 25 -15.75 -19.90 -2.57
N GLU A 26 -15.99 -18.91 -3.42
CA GLU A 26 -17.33 -18.42 -3.77
C GLU A 26 -17.96 -19.33 -4.86
N PRO A 27 -18.98 -20.13 -4.52
CA PRO A 27 -19.54 -21.12 -5.45
C PRO A 27 -20.10 -20.50 -6.73
N ALA A 28 -20.59 -19.26 -6.66
CA ALA A 28 -21.24 -18.58 -7.78
C ALA A 28 -20.28 -18.14 -8.90
N LEU A 29 -18.96 -18.08 -8.66
CA LEU A 29 -17.99 -17.51 -9.60
C LEU A 29 -17.31 -18.52 -10.52
N ALA A 30 -17.48 -19.84 -10.27
CA ALA A 30 -16.88 -20.93 -11.05
C ALA A 30 -15.37 -20.74 -11.34
N LEU A 31 -14.62 -20.24 -10.34
CA LEU A 31 -13.20 -19.92 -10.46
C LEU A 31 -12.31 -21.18 -10.47
N PRO A 32 -11.06 -21.09 -10.98
CA PRO A 32 -10.12 -22.20 -10.95
C PRO A 32 -9.77 -22.65 -9.53
N LEU A 33 -9.53 -23.96 -9.38
CA LEU A 33 -8.95 -24.55 -8.17
C LEU A 33 -7.47 -24.16 -8.08
N ILE A 34 -7.07 -23.52 -6.98
CA ILE A 34 -5.67 -23.23 -6.68
C ILE A 34 -5.08 -24.40 -5.90
N VAL A 35 -4.01 -25.01 -6.41
CA VAL A 35 -3.30 -26.11 -5.75
C VAL A 35 -1.96 -25.62 -5.25
N LEU A 36 -1.73 -25.72 -3.94
CA LEU A 36 -0.50 -25.26 -3.28
C LEU A 36 0.38 -26.46 -2.90
N LEU A 37 1.66 -26.41 -3.29
CA LEU A 37 2.66 -27.45 -3.03
C LEU A 37 3.91 -26.84 -2.38
N HIS A 38 4.17 -27.22 -1.12
CA HIS A 38 5.25 -26.64 -0.33
C HIS A 38 6.62 -27.25 -0.69
N GLY A 39 7.68 -26.52 -0.32
CA GLY A 39 9.07 -26.94 -0.50
C GLY A 39 9.48 -28.18 0.30
N GLY A 40 10.69 -28.67 0.05
CA GLY A 40 11.32 -29.60 0.98
C GLY A 40 11.51 -28.91 2.32
N GLY A 41 11.43 -29.64 3.43
CA GLY A 41 11.70 -29.08 4.76
C GLY A 41 10.74 -28.02 5.27
N ALA A 42 9.60 -27.89 4.60
CA ALA A 42 8.48 -27.10 5.03
C ALA A 42 7.24 -27.99 4.97
N THR A 43 6.15 -27.55 5.58
CA THR A 43 4.84 -28.21 5.50
C THR A 43 3.84 -27.34 4.75
N ALA A 44 2.60 -27.78 4.61
CA ALA A 44 1.57 -26.96 3.98
C ALA A 44 1.28 -25.67 4.78
N ALA A 45 1.64 -25.61 6.07
CA ALA A 45 1.55 -24.38 6.88
C ALA A 45 2.44 -23.25 6.34
N PHE A 46 3.43 -23.54 5.49
CA PHE A 46 4.19 -22.53 4.76
C PHE A 46 3.29 -21.55 3.99
N PHE A 47 2.19 -22.05 3.43
CA PHE A 47 1.22 -21.24 2.71
C PHE A 47 0.06 -20.72 3.55
N ASP A 48 -0.06 -21.15 4.81
CA ASP A 48 -1.11 -20.71 5.73
C ASP A 48 -0.63 -20.75 7.19
N ASN A 49 -0.04 -19.64 7.64
CA ASN A 49 0.39 -19.42 9.02
C ASN A 49 0.02 -18.00 9.49
N SER A 50 0.35 -17.67 10.75
CA SER A 50 0.01 -16.38 11.35
C SER A 50 0.71 -15.17 10.72
N VAL A 51 1.83 -15.39 10.00
CA VAL A 51 2.59 -14.34 9.30
C VAL A 51 1.98 -14.11 7.93
N VAL A 52 1.81 -15.18 7.15
CA VAL A 52 1.40 -15.13 5.76
C VAL A 52 0.41 -16.25 5.47
N SER A 53 -0.68 -15.90 4.77
CA SER A 53 -1.67 -16.86 4.30
C SER A 53 -1.98 -16.64 2.83
N VAL A 54 -1.32 -17.41 1.98
CA VAL A 54 -1.61 -17.52 0.54
C VAL A 54 -2.99 -18.16 0.33
N VAL A 55 -3.39 -19.05 1.24
CA VAL A 55 -4.72 -19.65 1.26
C VAL A 55 -5.81 -18.60 1.40
N GLN A 56 -5.71 -17.73 2.42
CA GLN A 56 -6.69 -16.66 2.61
C GLN A 56 -6.68 -15.66 1.46
N GLU A 57 -5.51 -15.37 0.88
CA GLU A 57 -5.40 -14.41 -0.21
C GLU A 57 -6.19 -14.85 -1.45
N PHE A 58 -5.99 -16.09 -1.92
CA PHE A 58 -6.76 -16.62 -3.05
C PHE A 58 -8.22 -16.89 -2.69
N ASN A 59 -8.50 -17.31 -1.46
CA ASN A 59 -9.87 -17.56 -1.03
C ASN A 59 -10.70 -16.27 -0.97
N ARG A 60 -10.12 -15.14 -0.56
CA ARG A 60 -10.76 -13.82 -0.57
C ARG A 60 -11.10 -13.35 -1.99
N LEU A 61 -10.36 -13.84 -3.00
CA LEU A 61 -10.67 -13.63 -4.41
C LEU A 61 -11.74 -14.59 -4.95
N GLY A 62 -12.27 -15.47 -4.09
CA GLY A 62 -13.35 -16.40 -4.39
C GLY A 62 -12.88 -17.78 -4.86
N HIS A 63 -11.58 -18.07 -4.88
CA HIS A 63 -11.07 -19.36 -5.32
C HIS A 63 -11.22 -20.45 -4.24
N ASP A 64 -11.50 -21.67 -4.70
CA ASP A 64 -11.19 -22.88 -3.92
C ASP A 64 -9.67 -23.04 -3.84
N VAL A 65 -9.15 -23.39 -2.66
CA VAL A 65 -7.72 -23.58 -2.43
C VAL A 65 -7.47 -24.95 -1.80
N LEU A 66 -6.70 -25.79 -2.49
CA LEU A 66 -6.22 -27.09 -2.02
C LEU A 66 -4.76 -26.96 -1.60
N ASN A 67 -4.50 -26.99 -0.29
CA ASN A 67 -3.16 -26.91 0.28
C ASN A 67 -2.69 -28.31 0.70
N ILE A 68 -1.67 -28.85 0.01
CA ILE A 68 -1.29 -30.26 0.13
C ILE A 68 -0.13 -30.43 1.10
N TYR A 69 -0.31 -31.26 2.14
CA TYR A 69 0.81 -31.82 2.88
C TYR A 69 1.38 -32.97 2.06
N ARG A 70 2.64 -32.88 1.63
CA ARG A 70 3.27 -33.92 0.80
C ARG A 70 3.63 -35.17 1.63
N PRO A 71 3.82 -36.34 1.00
CA PRO A 71 4.27 -37.54 1.70
C PRO A 71 5.53 -37.30 2.54
N GLY A 72 5.52 -37.78 3.78
CA GLY A 72 6.61 -37.62 4.75
C GLY A 72 6.62 -36.31 5.54
N TYR A 73 5.63 -35.43 5.33
CA TYR A 73 5.47 -34.18 6.07
C TYR A 73 4.13 -34.14 6.81
N GLY A 74 4.01 -33.29 7.84
CA GLY A 74 2.76 -33.05 8.57
C GLY A 74 2.19 -34.31 9.24
N GLY A 75 3.09 -35.15 9.75
CA GLY A 75 2.77 -36.41 10.43
C GLY A 75 2.47 -37.60 9.52
N THR A 76 2.72 -37.49 8.21
CA THR A 76 2.55 -38.60 7.26
C THR A 76 3.81 -39.46 7.15
N PRO A 77 3.72 -40.76 6.82
CA PRO A 77 4.89 -41.63 6.67
C PRO A 77 5.84 -41.16 5.56
N THR A 78 7.16 -41.24 5.80
CA THR A 78 8.19 -40.94 4.80
C THR A 78 8.14 -41.97 3.65
N PRO A 79 8.19 -41.54 2.37
CA PRO A 79 8.30 -42.45 1.24
C PRO A 79 9.53 -43.36 1.36
N THR A 80 9.36 -44.65 1.05
CA THR A 80 10.43 -45.66 1.11
C THR A 80 11.10 -45.94 -0.23
N THR A 81 10.64 -45.31 -1.30
CA THR A 81 11.21 -45.46 -2.65
C THR A 81 12.56 -44.74 -2.81
N GLU A 82 13.36 -45.18 -3.77
CA GLU A 82 14.62 -44.55 -4.17
C GLU A 82 14.42 -43.23 -4.93
N THR A 83 13.28 -43.07 -5.63
CA THR A 83 12.94 -41.88 -6.43
C THR A 83 11.62 -41.23 -5.96
N PRO A 84 11.56 -40.73 -4.71
CA PRO A 84 10.33 -40.20 -4.10
C PRO A 84 9.70 -39.01 -4.84
N LEU A 85 10.48 -38.14 -5.49
CA LEU A 85 9.97 -37.04 -6.30
C LEU A 85 9.27 -37.59 -7.54
N LYS A 86 9.96 -38.42 -8.33
CA LYS A 86 9.40 -38.97 -9.58
C LYS A 86 8.16 -39.84 -9.32
N ASP A 87 8.21 -40.69 -8.31
CA ASP A 87 7.12 -41.63 -8.01
C ASP A 87 5.87 -40.92 -7.46
N SER A 88 6.03 -39.76 -6.83
CA SER A 88 4.90 -39.01 -6.27
C SER A 88 4.12 -38.20 -7.32
N ILE A 89 4.74 -37.83 -8.45
CA ILE A 89 4.09 -37.02 -9.50
C ILE A 89 2.76 -37.64 -10.00
N PRO A 90 2.72 -38.91 -10.48
CA PRO A 90 1.46 -39.50 -10.95
C PRO A 90 0.42 -39.61 -9.83
N VAL A 91 0.87 -39.85 -8.60
CA VAL A 91 0.00 -39.94 -7.42
C VAL A 91 -0.64 -38.59 -7.08
N PHE A 92 0.11 -37.48 -7.19
CA PHE A 92 -0.47 -36.14 -7.04
C PHE A 92 -1.46 -35.81 -8.15
N ILE A 93 -1.19 -36.22 -9.40
CA ILE A 93 -2.12 -36.02 -10.51
C ILE A 93 -3.45 -36.72 -10.21
N ASP A 94 -3.40 -37.97 -9.74
CA ASP A 94 -4.60 -38.74 -9.37
C ASP A 94 -5.40 -38.06 -8.24
N PHE A 95 -4.70 -37.55 -7.22
CA PHE A 95 -5.34 -36.85 -6.11
C PHE A 95 -6.00 -35.53 -6.54
N ILE A 96 -5.28 -34.71 -7.31
CA ILE A 96 -5.80 -33.45 -7.83
C ILE A 96 -7.00 -33.70 -8.75
N GLU A 97 -6.94 -34.75 -9.59
CA GLU A 97 -8.06 -35.17 -10.43
C GLU A 97 -9.28 -35.57 -9.61
N GLN A 98 -9.10 -36.35 -8.55
CA GLN A 98 -10.18 -36.72 -7.64
C GLN A 98 -10.84 -35.46 -7.05
N VAL A 99 -10.05 -34.57 -6.45
CA VAL A 99 -10.57 -33.36 -5.81
C VAL A 99 -11.27 -32.47 -6.85
N TYR A 100 -10.67 -32.26 -8.02
CA TYR A 100 -11.26 -31.45 -9.10
C TYR A 100 -12.60 -32.03 -9.60
N ASN A 101 -12.68 -33.34 -9.81
CA ASN A 101 -13.90 -33.99 -10.29
C ASN A 101 -15.03 -33.97 -9.25
N GLU A 102 -14.71 -34.16 -7.97
CA GLU A 102 -15.69 -34.01 -6.87
C GLU A 102 -16.26 -32.58 -6.83
N LYS A 103 -15.44 -31.54 -7.10
CA LYS A 103 -15.88 -30.14 -7.17
C LYS A 103 -16.80 -29.89 -8.37
N ALA A 104 -16.41 -30.37 -9.55
CA ALA A 104 -17.20 -30.27 -10.77
C ALA A 104 -18.58 -30.92 -10.59
N ALA A 105 -18.63 -32.10 -9.95
CA ALA A 105 -19.88 -32.79 -9.61
C ALA A 105 -20.73 -32.00 -8.60
N ALA A 106 -20.11 -31.30 -7.65
CA ALA A 106 -20.79 -30.43 -6.68
C ALA A 106 -21.23 -29.07 -7.24
N LYS A 107 -21.03 -28.80 -8.54
CA LYS A 107 -21.26 -27.50 -9.21
C LYS A 107 -20.42 -26.35 -8.62
N HIS A 108 -19.29 -26.67 -7.98
CA HIS A 108 -18.30 -25.73 -7.47
C HIS A 108 -17.16 -25.50 -8.50
N GLY A 109 -17.51 -25.15 -9.73
CA GLY A 109 -16.54 -24.72 -10.75
C GLY A 109 -16.17 -25.75 -11.82
N ASN A 110 -15.94 -25.21 -13.03
CA ASN A 110 -15.32 -25.85 -14.19
C ASN A 110 -14.15 -25.00 -14.73
N GLY A 111 -13.64 -24.08 -13.90
CA GLY A 111 -12.71 -23.02 -14.30
C GLY A 111 -11.26 -23.47 -14.49
N GLY A 112 -10.97 -24.77 -14.38
CA GLY A 112 -9.62 -25.31 -14.50
C GLY A 112 -8.80 -25.30 -13.20
N ILE A 113 -7.50 -25.53 -13.32
CA ILE A 113 -6.56 -25.70 -12.20
C ILE A 113 -5.37 -24.75 -12.37
N ILE A 114 -4.93 -24.11 -11.30
CA ILE A 114 -3.68 -23.35 -11.27
C ILE A 114 -2.80 -23.92 -10.16
N LEU A 115 -1.57 -24.31 -10.50
CA LEU A 115 -0.61 -24.82 -9.52
C LEU A 115 0.31 -23.70 -9.03
N VAL A 116 0.54 -23.63 -7.72
CA VAL A 116 1.48 -22.70 -7.09
C VAL A 116 2.43 -23.51 -6.21
N GLY A 117 3.73 -23.42 -6.50
CA GLY A 117 4.76 -24.17 -5.80
C GLY A 117 5.88 -23.29 -5.28
N HIS A 118 6.47 -23.71 -4.16
CA HIS A 118 7.70 -23.14 -3.59
C HIS A 118 8.78 -24.21 -3.53
N SER A 119 10.02 -23.87 -3.88
CA SER A 119 11.19 -24.76 -3.79
C SER A 119 10.94 -26.12 -4.49
N LEU A 120 11.15 -27.26 -3.81
CA LEU A 120 10.80 -28.59 -4.36
C LEU A 120 9.30 -28.73 -4.71
N GLY A 121 8.40 -28.04 -4.00
CA GLY A 121 7.00 -27.95 -4.39
C GLY A 121 6.81 -27.27 -5.75
N GLY A 122 7.68 -26.32 -6.09
CA GLY A 122 7.79 -25.75 -7.44
C GLY A 122 8.25 -26.77 -8.49
N ALA A 123 9.14 -27.70 -8.13
CA ALA A 123 9.51 -28.80 -9.02
C ALA A 123 8.31 -29.73 -9.26
N PHE A 124 7.60 -30.12 -8.19
CA PHE A 124 6.36 -30.89 -8.30
C PHE A 124 5.31 -30.19 -9.15
N SER A 125 5.03 -28.90 -8.91
CA SER A 125 4.05 -28.16 -9.69
C SER A 125 4.38 -28.15 -11.18
N LEU A 126 5.65 -27.94 -11.55
CA LEU A 126 6.10 -27.93 -12.95
C LEU A 126 6.00 -29.33 -13.57
N SER A 127 6.44 -30.38 -12.87
CA SER A 127 6.38 -31.76 -13.36
C SER A 127 4.95 -32.28 -13.49
N ILE A 128 4.07 -31.99 -12.51
CA ILE A 128 2.63 -32.26 -12.60
C ILE A 128 2.03 -31.54 -13.81
N THR A 129 2.40 -30.28 -14.04
CA THR A 129 1.91 -29.53 -15.21
C THR A 129 2.32 -30.17 -16.53
N TYR A 130 3.55 -30.68 -16.62
CA TYR A 130 4.05 -31.40 -17.79
C TYR A 130 3.35 -32.76 -17.98
N GLU A 131 3.31 -33.61 -16.96
CA GLU A 131 2.81 -34.98 -17.07
C GLU A 131 1.28 -35.08 -17.14
N ALA A 132 0.56 -34.14 -16.54
CA ALA A 132 -0.91 -34.11 -16.59
C ALA A 132 -1.46 -33.47 -17.88
N HIS A 133 -0.60 -33.10 -18.83
CA HIS A 133 -1.02 -32.46 -20.08
C HIS A 133 -2.05 -33.31 -20.84
N GLY A 134 -3.23 -32.73 -21.09
CA GLY A 134 -4.35 -33.42 -21.72
C GLY A 134 -5.21 -34.29 -20.78
N ARG A 135 -4.78 -34.48 -19.52
CA ARG A 135 -5.54 -35.17 -18.48
C ARG A 135 -6.25 -34.19 -17.55
N LEU A 136 -5.55 -33.16 -17.08
CA LEU A 136 -6.11 -32.12 -16.21
C LEU A 136 -6.26 -30.79 -16.96
N PRO A 137 -7.34 -30.02 -16.71
CA PRO A 137 -7.55 -28.70 -17.30
C PRO A 137 -6.71 -27.63 -16.59
N ILE A 138 -5.39 -27.73 -16.69
CA ILE A 138 -4.46 -26.79 -16.07
C ILE A 138 -4.43 -25.49 -16.90
N LEU A 139 -4.63 -24.36 -16.23
CA LEU A 139 -4.60 -23.03 -16.83
C LEU A 139 -3.22 -22.37 -16.75
N GLY A 140 -2.41 -22.73 -15.75
CA GLY A 140 -1.09 -22.17 -15.56
C GLY A 140 -0.39 -22.67 -14.30
N VAL A 141 0.89 -22.35 -14.18
CA VAL A 141 1.73 -22.74 -13.05
C VAL A 141 2.61 -21.58 -12.59
N SER A 142 2.62 -21.33 -11.27
CA SER A 142 3.50 -20.38 -10.61
C SER A 142 4.51 -21.14 -9.75
N SER A 143 5.80 -20.91 -9.96
CA SER A 143 6.89 -21.60 -9.25
C SER A 143 7.88 -20.56 -8.72
N MET A 144 8.21 -20.66 -7.43
CA MET A 144 9.20 -19.80 -6.79
C MET A 144 10.34 -20.63 -6.19
N GLY A 145 11.59 -20.22 -6.44
CA GLY A 145 12.77 -20.83 -5.81
C GLY A 145 13.10 -22.24 -6.31
N CYS A 146 12.49 -22.69 -7.41
CA CYS A 146 12.82 -23.98 -8.04
C CYS A 146 13.99 -23.79 -9.02
N LEU A 147 15.21 -24.09 -8.58
CA LEU A 147 16.44 -23.79 -9.32
C LEU A 147 17.30 -25.06 -9.46
N PRO A 148 16.99 -25.96 -10.42
CA PRO A 148 17.72 -27.21 -10.59
C PRO A 148 19.19 -26.94 -10.99
N THR A 149 20.13 -27.61 -10.33
CA THR A 149 21.58 -27.44 -10.56
C THR A 149 22.34 -28.76 -10.35
N THR A 150 23.33 -29.04 -11.20
CA THR A 150 24.24 -30.21 -11.09
C THR A 150 25.54 -29.87 -10.35
N THR A 151 25.93 -28.60 -10.31
CA THR A 151 27.20 -28.13 -9.74
C THR A 151 26.94 -27.04 -8.70
N ASN A 152 26.41 -27.43 -7.53
CA ASN A 152 26.54 -26.69 -6.25
C ASN A 152 25.74 -27.35 -5.12
N MET A 153 25.76 -28.69 -5.00
CA MET A 153 25.23 -29.36 -3.79
C MET A 153 26.04 -29.12 -2.50
N LYS A 154 26.89 -28.08 -2.44
CA LYS A 154 27.53 -27.62 -1.19
C LYS A 154 26.52 -27.00 -0.19
N ILE A 155 25.26 -26.87 -0.58
CA ILE A 155 24.22 -26.14 0.14
C ILE A 155 23.43 -27.03 1.10
N LEU A 156 23.53 -28.35 0.97
CA LEU A 156 23.06 -29.27 2.00
C LEU A 156 24.34 -29.83 2.62
N PRO A 157 24.51 -29.82 3.97
CA PRO A 157 25.65 -30.49 4.57
C PRO A 157 25.73 -31.89 3.95
N GLU A 158 26.95 -32.38 3.69
CA GLU A 158 27.13 -33.70 3.08
C GLU A 158 26.09 -34.66 3.66
N PRO A 159 25.29 -35.35 2.83
CA PRO A 159 24.17 -36.18 3.30
C PRO A 159 24.55 -37.20 4.39
N ASP A 160 25.86 -37.41 4.58
CA ASP A 160 26.52 -38.32 5.50
C ASP A 160 26.80 -37.75 6.90
N ASN A 161 26.52 -36.47 7.19
CA ASN A 161 26.59 -35.97 8.56
C ASN A 161 25.26 -36.17 9.31
N GLU A 162 25.17 -37.35 9.90
CA GLU A 162 24.30 -37.84 10.98
C GLU A 162 22.77 -37.99 10.75
N PRO A 163 22.13 -39.06 11.27
CA PRO A 163 20.68 -39.30 11.24
C PRO A 163 19.81 -38.34 12.06
N GLY A 164 20.33 -37.16 12.44
CA GLY A 164 19.62 -36.18 13.28
C GLY A 164 19.85 -34.70 12.89
N SER A 165 20.50 -34.41 11.77
CA SER A 165 20.70 -33.02 11.31
C SER A 165 19.37 -32.42 10.83
N LEU A 166 18.75 -31.61 11.69
CA LEU A 166 17.54 -30.83 11.42
C LEU A 166 17.82 -29.80 10.31
N ARG A 167 16.80 -29.47 9.49
CA ARG A 167 16.90 -28.32 8.59
C ARG A 167 16.92 -27.04 9.44
N TYR A 168 18.04 -26.33 9.36
CA TYR A 168 18.50 -25.27 10.26
C TYR A 168 17.62 -24.03 10.47
N VAL A 169 16.48 -23.88 9.78
CA VAL A 169 15.49 -22.84 10.13
C VAL A 169 14.78 -23.18 11.45
N THR A 170 14.81 -24.44 11.90
CA THR A 170 14.38 -24.82 13.26
C THR A 170 15.24 -24.15 14.34
N GLU A 171 16.47 -23.74 14.01
CA GLU A 171 17.36 -22.99 14.89
C GLU A 171 17.45 -21.53 14.44
N ASN A 172 16.70 -20.66 15.13
CA ASN A 172 16.58 -19.24 14.85
C ASN A 172 17.87 -18.46 15.24
N ASN A 173 18.94 -18.58 14.45
CA ASN A 173 20.18 -17.80 14.58
C ASN A 173 20.50 -16.99 13.30
N ALA A 174 21.26 -15.91 13.45
CA ALA A 174 21.50 -14.94 12.39
C ALA A 174 22.14 -15.54 11.11
N GLU A 175 23.04 -16.51 11.25
CA GLU A 175 23.70 -17.15 10.10
C GLU A 175 22.73 -18.05 9.31
N ASN A 176 21.96 -18.87 10.03
CA ASN A 176 20.95 -19.75 9.44
C ASN A 176 19.85 -18.96 8.73
N ILE A 177 19.38 -17.90 9.40
CA ILE A 177 18.40 -16.98 8.85
C ILE A 177 18.94 -16.33 7.57
N ARG A 178 20.15 -15.76 7.62
CA ARG A 178 20.77 -15.09 6.46
C ARG A 178 20.80 -15.99 5.24
N ARG A 179 21.15 -17.25 5.43
CA ARG A 179 21.29 -18.25 4.35
C ARG A 179 19.99 -18.58 3.61
N PHE A 180 18.85 -18.60 4.30
CA PHE A 180 17.57 -19.02 3.70
C PHE A 180 16.58 -17.88 3.47
N MET A 181 16.69 -16.83 4.26
CA MET A 181 15.74 -15.72 4.27
C MET A 181 16.32 -14.44 3.65
N GLY A 182 17.64 -14.40 3.41
CA GLY A 182 18.37 -13.19 2.99
C GLY A 182 18.83 -12.36 4.18
N GLU A 183 19.36 -11.16 3.94
CA GLU A 183 19.86 -10.30 5.02
C GLU A 183 18.82 -10.06 6.12
N VAL A 184 19.29 -9.94 7.36
CA VAL A 184 18.43 -9.86 8.54
C VAL A 184 17.49 -8.65 8.50
N GLU A 185 17.90 -7.56 7.85
CA GLU A 185 17.10 -6.34 7.69
C GLU A 185 16.02 -6.45 6.61
N TRP A 186 16.00 -7.55 5.85
CA TRP A 186 15.00 -7.78 4.79
C TRP A 186 13.81 -8.61 5.27
N ILE A 187 13.91 -9.16 6.47
CA ILE A 187 13.01 -10.18 6.97
C ILE A 187 12.27 -9.72 8.22
N GLN A 188 11.08 -10.24 8.41
CA GLN A 188 10.25 -9.93 9.56
C GLN A 188 10.64 -10.84 10.74
N LEU A 189 11.82 -10.60 11.32
CA LEU A 189 12.34 -11.42 12.43
C LEU A 189 11.33 -11.62 13.56
N ASP A 190 10.62 -10.56 13.96
CA ASP A 190 9.64 -10.60 15.04
C ASP A 190 8.43 -11.50 14.72
N ALA A 191 8.19 -11.77 13.43
CA ALA A 191 7.12 -12.65 12.97
C ALA A 191 7.55 -14.14 12.94
N LEU A 192 8.86 -14.42 12.92
CA LEU A 192 9.41 -15.77 12.98
C LEU A 192 9.49 -16.26 14.44
N THR A 193 8.34 -16.32 15.10
CA THR A 193 8.26 -16.89 16.46
C THR A 193 8.56 -18.38 16.43
N LYS A 194 8.92 -18.94 17.59
CA LYS A 194 9.14 -20.39 17.71
C LYS A 194 7.95 -21.19 17.23
N GLU A 195 6.73 -20.75 17.56
CA GLU A 195 5.50 -21.41 17.14
C GLU A 195 5.33 -21.43 15.62
N VAL A 196 5.65 -20.33 14.93
CA VAL A 196 5.61 -20.27 13.46
C VAL A 196 6.65 -21.21 12.87
N ILE A 197 7.87 -21.20 13.42
CA ILE A 197 8.95 -22.06 12.95
C ILE A 197 8.58 -23.53 13.09
N ASP A 198 8.08 -23.93 14.26
CA ASP A 198 7.71 -25.33 14.58
C ASP A 198 6.51 -25.83 13.74
N ASP A 199 5.62 -24.93 13.31
CA ASP A 199 4.46 -25.28 12.47
C ASP A 199 4.82 -25.34 10.97
N VAL A 200 5.68 -24.42 10.52
CA VAL A 200 6.03 -24.28 9.10
C VAL A 200 7.15 -25.22 8.67
N PHE A 201 8.20 -25.39 9.49
CA PHE A 201 9.43 -26.05 9.08
C PHE A 201 9.58 -27.43 9.74
N GLU A 202 9.95 -28.43 8.93
CA GLU A 202 10.23 -29.79 9.36
C GLU A 202 11.57 -30.26 8.76
N PRO A 203 12.20 -31.32 9.30
CA PRO A 203 13.40 -31.89 8.71
C PRO A 203 13.17 -32.32 7.26
N GLY A 204 14.07 -31.93 6.36
CA GLY A 204 13.96 -32.31 4.96
C GLY A 204 14.20 -33.80 4.75
N ILE A 205 13.42 -34.41 3.86
CA ILE A 205 13.59 -35.83 3.52
C ILE A 205 14.88 -35.99 2.70
N LYS A 206 15.84 -36.76 3.22
CA LYS A 206 17.16 -36.94 2.61
C LYS A 206 17.08 -37.57 1.20
N SER A 207 16.17 -38.51 0.97
CA SER A 207 15.99 -39.14 -0.34
C SER A 207 15.49 -38.14 -1.40
N GLU A 208 14.54 -37.26 -1.07
CA GLU A 208 14.07 -36.20 -1.98
C GLU A 208 15.21 -35.25 -2.39
N ILE A 209 16.01 -34.85 -1.39
CA ILE A 209 17.18 -33.98 -1.60
C ILE A 209 18.21 -34.65 -2.52
N ARG A 210 18.52 -35.93 -2.25
CA ARG A 210 19.48 -36.71 -3.05
C ARG A 210 19.00 -36.84 -4.48
N GLU A 211 17.73 -37.18 -4.69
CA GLU A 211 17.12 -37.30 -6.02
C GLU A 211 17.15 -35.97 -6.77
N TYR A 212 16.75 -34.86 -6.14
CA TYR A 212 16.76 -33.54 -6.78
C TYR A 212 18.14 -33.12 -7.31
N GLY A 213 19.19 -33.57 -6.63
CA GLY A 213 20.59 -33.30 -6.99
C GLY A 213 21.20 -34.27 -7.99
N THR A 214 20.48 -35.30 -8.47
CA THR A 214 21.01 -36.22 -9.47
C THR A 214 21.02 -35.59 -10.87
N ASN A 215 21.96 -36.04 -11.70
CA ASN A 215 21.96 -35.68 -13.12
C ASN A 215 20.66 -36.14 -13.80
N GLU A 216 20.11 -37.29 -13.42
CA GLU A 216 18.87 -37.82 -14.02
C GLU A 216 17.68 -36.88 -13.79
N PHE A 217 17.48 -36.41 -12.55
CA PHE A 217 16.37 -35.51 -12.23
C PHE A 217 16.61 -34.11 -12.82
N TYR A 218 17.86 -33.63 -12.81
CA TYR A 218 18.24 -32.39 -13.45
C TYR A 218 17.94 -32.39 -14.97
N GLU A 219 18.37 -33.42 -15.68
CA GLU A 219 18.13 -33.55 -17.12
C GLU A 219 16.64 -33.73 -17.43
N TYR A 220 15.89 -34.47 -16.61
CA TYR A 220 14.43 -34.56 -16.71
C TYR A 220 13.77 -33.17 -16.60
N MET A 221 14.17 -32.35 -15.62
CA MET A 221 13.62 -31.01 -15.46
C MET A 221 13.95 -30.09 -16.64
N LEU A 222 15.22 -30.05 -17.07
CA LEU A 222 15.67 -29.10 -18.09
C LEU A 222 15.33 -29.49 -19.53
N ASN A 223 15.34 -30.78 -19.85
CA ASN A 223 15.16 -31.26 -21.22
C ASN A 223 13.74 -31.74 -21.49
N GLU A 224 12.99 -32.15 -20.46
CA GLU A 224 11.62 -32.63 -20.63
C GLU A 224 10.62 -31.63 -20.06
N VAL A 225 10.65 -31.40 -18.74
CA VAL A 225 9.60 -30.63 -18.04
C VAL A 225 9.53 -29.19 -18.53
N PHE A 226 10.62 -28.42 -18.42
CA PHE A 226 10.63 -27.00 -18.76
C PHE A 226 10.22 -26.72 -20.22
N PRO A 227 10.80 -27.36 -21.25
CA PRO A 227 10.37 -27.17 -22.65
C PRO A 227 9.01 -27.82 -22.96
N GLY A 228 8.60 -28.80 -22.15
CA GLY A 228 7.37 -29.57 -22.32
C GLY A 228 6.10 -28.84 -21.86
N ILE A 229 6.19 -27.90 -20.91
CA ILE A 229 5.03 -27.15 -20.41
C ILE A 229 4.37 -26.34 -21.53
N LYS A 230 3.04 -26.50 -21.69
CA LYS A 230 2.22 -25.86 -22.74
C LYS A 230 1.20 -24.85 -22.21
N VAL A 231 1.29 -24.49 -20.95
CA VAL A 231 0.43 -23.49 -20.29
C VAL A 231 1.27 -22.30 -19.86
N PRO A 232 0.66 -21.11 -19.64
CA PRO A 232 1.36 -19.97 -19.06
C PRO A 232 2.14 -20.33 -17.78
N VAL A 233 3.33 -19.75 -17.64
CA VAL A 233 4.23 -19.95 -16.50
C VAL A 233 4.51 -18.63 -15.82
N GLN A 234 4.49 -18.61 -14.49
CA GLN A 234 5.12 -17.59 -13.67
C GLN A 234 6.31 -18.21 -12.93
N PHE A 235 7.53 -17.78 -13.24
CA PHE A 235 8.76 -18.34 -12.67
C PHE A 235 9.50 -17.26 -11.89
N LEU A 236 9.62 -17.42 -10.57
CA LEU A 236 10.12 -16.39 -9.66
C LEU A 236 11.31 -16.91 -8.86
N ALA A 237 12.20 -16.01 -8.48
CA ALA A 237 13.29 -16.27 -7.55
C ALA A 237 13.54 -15.04 -6.67
N ALA A 238 14.24 -15.21 -5.56
CA ALA A 238 14.63 -14.11 -4.69
C ALA A 238 16.00 -13.51 -5.07
N GLU A 239 16.27 -12.28 -4.62
CA GLU A 239 17.57 -11.61 -4.80
C GLU A 239 18.71 -12.41 -4.14
N ALA A 240 18.51 -12.88 -2.90
CA ALA A 240 19.44 -13.76 -2.19
C ALA A 240 18.88 -15.19 -2.09
N GLU A 241 18.93 -15.95 -3.18
CA GLU A 241 18.51 -17.35 -3.17
C GLU A 241 19.47 -18.28 -2.45
N ILE A 242 19.02 -19.50 -2.19
CA ILE A 242 19.88 -20.50 -1.55
C ILE A 242 21.13 -20.85 -2.38
N ILE A 243 21.09 -20.60 -3.69
CA ILE A 243 22.17 -20.90 -4.64
C ILE A 243 22.99 -19.67 -5.10
N TRP A 244 22.61 -18.46 -4.70
CA TRP A 244 23.34 -17.21 -5.01
C TRP A 244 23.04 -16.11 -3.98
N ASP A 245 24.00 -15.22 -3.73
CA ASP A 245 23.84 -14.21 -2.67
C ASP A 245 23.25 -12.88 -3.16
N SER A 246 23.16 -12.66 -4.48
CA SER A 246 22.66 -11.41 -5.06
C SER A 246 22.07 -11.59 -6.45
N GLU A 247 21.24 -10.63 -6.87
CA GLU A 247 20.66 -10.59 -8.21
C GLU A 247 21.74 -10.61 -9.31
N GLU A 248 22.84 -9.89 -9.13
CA GLU A 248 23.92 -9.82 -10.12
C GLU A 248 24.52 -11.21 -10.40
N GLN A 249 24.72 -12.02 -9.35
CA GLN A 249 25.20 -13.39 -9.48
C GLN A 249 24.13 -14.33 -10.05
N GLY A 250 22.88 -14.18 -9.60
CA GLY A 250 21.78 -15.08 -9.94
C GLY A 250 21.19 -14.89 -11.34
N ARG A 251 21.18 -13.66 -11.84
CA ARG A 251 20.46 -13.30 -13.07
C ARG A 251 20.88 -14.09 -14.32
N PRO A 252 22.17 -14.38 -14.58
CA PRO A 252 22.56 -15.24 -15.69
C PRO A 252 21.99 -16.67 -15.59
N ILE A 253 22.00 -17.25 -14.39
CA ILE A 253 21.48 -18.59 -14.11
C ILE A 253 19.96 -18.61 -14.28
N PHE A 254 19.28 -17.65 -13.65
CA PHE A 254 17.83 -17.50 -13.73
C PHE A 254 17.35 -17.32 -15.18
N ASN A 255 17.99 -16.44 -15.94
CA ASN A 255 17.66 -16.22 -17.35
C ASN A 255 17.88 -17.49 -18.19
N ASN A 256 18.91 -18.29 -17.89
CA ASN A 256 19.11 -19.57 -18.58
C ASN A 256 17.94 -20.51 -18.34
N LEU A 257 17.49 -20.66 -17.09
CA LEU A 257 16.35 -21.50 -16.72
C LEU A 257 15.06 -21.02 -17.38
N VAL A 258 14.76 -19.72 -17.31
CA VAL A 258 13.59 -19.10 -17.94
C VAL A 258 13.57 -19.36 -19.45
N SER A 259 14.72 -19.30 -20.13
CA SER A 259 14.82 -19.52 -21.57
C SER A 259 14.45 -20.95 -22.02
N ARG A 260 14.35 -21.90 -21.09
CA ARG A 260 14.00 -23.31 -21.38
C ARG A 260 12.50 -23.52 -21.54
N PHE A 261 11.64 -22.61 -21.06
CA PHE A 261 10.18 -22.69 -21.20
C PHE A 261 9.68 -22.40 -22.63
N LYS A 262 10.28 -23.04 -23.63
CA LYS A 262 10.00 -22.81 -25.06
C LYS A 262 8.60 -23.24 -25.48
N GLY A 263 7.98 -24.14 -24.71
CA GLY A 263 6.62 -24.64 -24.96
C GLY A 263 5.52 -23.74 -24.39
N ALA A 264 5.85 -22.86 -23.45
CA ALA A 264 4.86 -22.07 -22.73
C ALA A 264 4.41 -20.87 -23.60
N PRO A 265 3.11 -20.60 -23.71
CA PRO A 265 2.58 -19.48 -24.49
C PRO A 265 2.98 -18.12 -23.92
N ASN A 266 3.20 -18.03 -22.61
CA ASN A 266 3.74 -16.85 -21.93
C ASN A 266 4.55 -17.28 -20.71
N VAL A 267 5.64 -16.57 -20.44
CA VAL A 267 6.50 -16.78 -19.26
C VAL A 267 6.66 -15.43 -18.55
N GLU A 268 5.92 -15.23 -17.47
CA GLU A 268 6.21 -14.15 -16.54
C GLU A 268 7.39 -14.57 -15.67
N SER A 269 8.44 -13.76 -15.57
CA SER A 269 9.57 -14.07 -14.70
C SER A 269 10.14 -12.84 -14.01
N ALA A 270 10.62 -13.02 -12.78
CA ALA A 270 11.25 -11.96 -12.00
C ALA A 270 12.18 -12.52 -10.92
N ILE A 271 13.26 -11.80 -10.65
CA ILE A 271 14.00 -11.88 -9.38
C ILE A 271 13.41 -10.80 -8.48
N LEU A 272 12.96 -11.19 -7.28
CA LEU A 272 12.29 -10.33 -6.33
C LEU A 272 13.31 -9.69 -5.37
N PRO A 273 13.28 -8.37 -5.18
CA PRO A 273 14.30 -7.65 -4.43
C PRO A 273 14.17 -7.84 -2.93
N ARG A 274 15.29 -7.75 -2.22
CA ARG A 274 15.40 -7.74 -0.75
C ARG A 274 14.61 -8.86 -0.08
N GLY A 275 14.93 -10.08 -0.46
CA GLY A 275 14.45 -11.29 0.20
C GLY A 275 15.29 -12.48 -0.20
N GLY A 276 15.09 -13.59 0.51
CA GLY A 276 15.74 -14.86 0.21
C GLY A 276 14.80 -15.99 -0.17
N HIS A 277 15.32 -17.22 -0.18
CA HIS A 277 14.62 -18.43 -0.64
C HIS A 277 13.20 -18.59 -0.08
N ASN A 278 13.02 -18.31 1.21
CA ASN A 278 11.71 -18.31 1.89
C ASN A 278 11.11 -16.89 1.90
N TYR A 279 10.92 -16.33 0.70
CA TYR A 279 10.56 -14.93 0.49
C TYR A 279 9.23 -14.52 1.13
N GLU A 280 8.35 -15.48 1.38
CA GLU A 280 7.09 -15.31 2.10
C GLU A 280 7.25 -14.67 3.50
N PHE A 281 8.45 -14.70 4.10
CA PHE A 281 8.79 -14.06 5.37
C PHE A 281 9.52 -12.72 5.24
N SER A 282 9.72 -12.23 4.01
CA SER A 282 10.36 -10.93 3.76
C SER A 282 9.39 -9.76 4.04
N HIS A 283 9.96 -8.58 4.30
CA HIS A 283 9.19 -7.33 4.31
C HIS A 283 8.47 -7.06 2.97
N ASN A 284 8.92 -7.69 1.89
CA ASN A 284 8.41 -7.51 0.54
C ASN A 284 7.44 -8.62 0.07
N VAL A 285 6.93 -9.47 0.97
CA VAL A 285 5.96 -10.55 0.64
C VAL A 285 4.76 -10.06 -0.19
N GLY A 286 4.34 -8.80 0.00
CA GLY A 286 3.30 -8.16 -0.81
C GLY A 286 3.56 -8.19 -2.31
N GLN A 287 4.82 -8.03 -2.73
CA GLN A 287 5.21 -8.07 -4.14
C GLN A 287 4.98 -9.46 -4.74
N LEU A 288 5.30 -10.52 -3.99
CA LEU A 288 5.08 -11.90 -4.39
C LEU A 288 3.58 -12.21 -4.50
N LEU A 289 2.80 -11.82 -3.49
CA LEU A 289 1.34 -12.03 -3.49
C LEU A 289 0.67 -11.28 -4.64
N GLN A 290 1.07 -10.03 -4.90
CA GLN A 290 0.54 -9.25 -6.03
C GLN A 290 0.84 -9.92 -7.37
N LYS A 291 2.09 -10.36 -7.59
CA LYS A 291 2.46 -11.06 -8.83
C LYS A 291 1.64 -12.34 -9.01
N ARG A 292 1.50 -13.14 -7.96
CA ARG A 292 0.67 -14.36 -7.98
C ARG A 292 -0.79 -14.02 -8.29
N ASN A 293 -1.35 -12.99 -7.66
CA ASN A 293 -2.72 -12.51 -7.91
C ASN A 293 -2.91 -12.04 -9.35
N LEU A 294 -2.00 -11.21 -9.88
CA LEU A 294 -2.08 -10.70 -11.25
C LEU A 294 -1.98 -11.83 -12.28
N PHE A 295 -1.11 -12.82 -12.03
CA PHE A 295 -1.01 -14.00 -12.86
C PHE A 295 -2.32 -14.78 -12.88
N VAL A 296 -2.88 -15.11 -11.70
CA VAL A 296 -4.19 -15.78 -11.60
C VAL A 296 -5.31 -14.97 -12.27
N GLN A 297 -5.34 -13.66 -12.07
CA GLN A 297 -6.31 -12.76 -12.72
C GLN A 297 -6.17 -12.77 -14.24
N THR A 298 -4.95 -12.77 -14.77
CA THR A 298 -4.70 -12.81 -16.22
C THR A 298 -5.18 -14.13 -16.83
N LEU A 299 -5.03 -15.24 -16.11
CA LEU A 299 -5.52 -16.55 -16.54
C LEU A 299 -7.05 -16.67 -16.49
N THR A 300 -7.71 -15.91 -15.61
CA THR A 300 -9.15 -15.96 -15.41
C THR A 300 -9.92 -14.89 -16.18
N ALA A 301 -9.27 -13.79 -16.58
CA ALA A 301 -9.87 -12.67 -17.31
C ALA A 301 -10.49 -13.09 -18.66
N ASN A 302 -10.03 -14.19 -19.26
CA ASN A 302 -10.56 -14.70 -20.53
C ASN A 302 -11.78 -15.62 -20.37
N ASN A 303 -12.14 -16.05 -19.14
CA ASN A 303 -13.17 -17.07 -18.93
C ASN A 303 -14.42 -16.63 -18.17
N ASN A 304 -14.49 -15.43 -17.58
CA ASN A 304 -15.74 -14.87 -17.02
C ASN A 304 -15.62 -13.34 -16.80
N ALA A 305 -16.13 -12.54 -17.74
CA ALA A 305 -16.28 -11.10 -17.52
C ALA A 305 -17.52 -10.84 -16.64
N SER A 306 -17.32 -10.58 -15.34
CA SER A 306 -18.35 -10.06 -14.44
C SER A 306 -18.02 -8.62 -14.04
N PRO A 307 -19.00 -7.72 -13.80
CA PRO A 307 -18.80 -6.26 -13.76
C PRO A 307 -17.94 -5.72 -12.59
N VAL A 308 -17.60 -6.57 -11.62
CA VAL A 308 -16.92 -6.19 -10.38
C VAL A 308 -15.41 -5.93 -10.60
N THR A 309 -14.78 -6.57 -11.59
CA THR A 309 -13.35 -6.41 -11.89
C THR A 309 -13.00 -5.08 -12.55
N LYS A 310 -13.98 -4.34 -13.09
CA LYS A 310 -13.77 -2.99 -13.64
C LYS A 310 -13.50 -1.91 -12.58
N ARG A 311 -13.69 -2.19 -11.29
CA ARG A 311 -13.40 -1.21 -10.21
C ARG A 311 -12.01 -1.39 -9.57
N ILE A 312 -11.34 -2.51 -9.80
CA ILE A 312 -10.04 -2.83 -9.18
C ILE A 312 -8.90 -2.76 -10.21
N ASN A 313 -9.20 -2.98 -11.50
CA ASN A 313 -8.23 -2.89 -12.57
C ASN A 313 -8.08 -1.45 -13.09
N GLY A 314 -7.54 -0.57 -12.25
CA GLY A 314 -6.78 0.58 -12.74
C GLY A 314 -5.40 0.11 -13.20
N HIS A 315 -5.32 -0.78 -14.20
CA HIS A 315 -4.04 -1.06 -14.84
C HIS A 315 -3.70 0.12 -15.75
N THR A 316 -2.83 0.96 -15.21
CA THR A 316 -1.99 1.93 -15.89
C THR A 316 -1.01 1.19 -16.82
N SER A 317 -1.47 0.82 -18.00
CA SER A 317 -0.57 0.57 -19.14
C SER A 317 -0.36 1.89 -19.88
N ASN A 318 0.88 2.39 -19.87
CA ASN A 318 1.40 3.51 -20.68
C ASN A 318 0.66 4.86 -20.59
N GLY A 319 1.20 5.79 -19.79
CA GLY A 319 1.05 7.24 -20.05
C GLY A 319 -0.34 7.87 -19.93
N ASP A 320 -1.39 7.10 -19.64
CA ASP A 320 -2.74 7.63 -19.49
C ASP A 320 -2.94 8.24 -18.08
N ALA A 321 -3.42 9.48 -18.05
CA ALA A 321 -3.72 10.19 -16.82
C ALA A 321 -4.81 9.44 -16.01
N PHE A 322 -4.69 9.42 -14.68
CA PHE A 322 -5.69 8.78 -13.82
C PHE A 322 -7.10 9.34 -14.09
N THR A 323 -8.11 8.48 -13.97
CA THR A 323 -9.52 8.78 -14.27
C THR A 323 -10.43 8.72 -13.04
N SER A 324 -9.90 8.28 -11.90
CA SER A 324 -10.59 8.23 -10.61
C SER A 324 -9.60 8.33 -9.45
N VAL A 325 -10.10 8.71 -8.27
CA VAL A 325 -9.34 8.72 -7.01
C VAL A 325 -9.48 7.34 -6.34
N PRO A 326 -8.37 6.64 -6.04
CA PRO A 326 -8.41 5.28 -5.49
C PRO A 326 -8.91 5.26 -4.03
N VAL A 327 -9.41 4.11 -3.59
CA VAL A 327 -9.87 3.87 -2.20
C VAL A 327 -8.96 2.82 -1.56
N LEU A 328 -8.30 3.20 -0.47
CA LEU A 328 -7.41 2.35 0.31
C LEU A 328 -8.06 1.95 1.63
N ASP A 329 -7.79 0.73 2.09
CA ASP A 329 -8.32 0.17 3.32
C ASP A 329 -7.24 0.15 4.40
N TYR A 330 -7.30 1.07 5.37
CA TYR A 330 -6.28 1.15 6.41
C TYR A 330 -6.22 -0.10 7.30
N ALA A 331 -7.30 -0.88 7.41
CA ALA A 331 -7.30 -2.13 8.16
C ALA A 331 -6.36 -3.20 7.56
N GLN A 332 -6.02 -3.07 6.27
CA GLN A 332 -5.02 -3.94 5.63
C GLN A 332 -3.61 -3.70 6.19
N THR A 333 -3.37 -2.64 6.96
CA THR A 333 -2.05 -2.45 7.60
C THR A 333 -1.80 -3.41 8.76
N ALA A 334 -2.84 -4.09 9.26
CA ALA A 334 -2.83 -4.90 10.48
C ALA A 334 -2.26 -6.31 10.31
N SER A 335 -2.34 -6.92 9.12
CA SER A 335 -1.72 -8.22 8.83
C SER A 335 -0.65 -8.08 7.77
N LEU A 336 0.38 -8.93 7.81
CA LEU A 336 1.52 -8.83 6.91
C LEU A 336 1.13 -9.17 5.47
N SER A 337 0.25 -10.17 5.28
CA SER A 337 -0.31 -10.55 3.98
C SER A 337 -1.05 -9.39 3.31
N SER A 338 -1.81 -8.60 4.07
CA SER A 338 -2.58 -7.48 3.54
C SER A 338 -1.80 -6.16 3.54
N ARG A 339 -0.80 -5.99 4.41
CA ARG A 339 0.03 -4.79 4.50
C ARG A 339 0.82 -4.59 3.23
N GLY A 340 1.36 -5.66 2.66
CA GLY A 340 2.06 -5.60 1.38
C GLY A 340 1.19 -5.06 0.23
N LEU A 341 -0.08 -5.48 0.18
CA LEU A 341 -1.05 -4.96 -0.80
C LEU A 341 -1.37 -3.49 -0.55
N PHE A 342 -1.56 -3.12 0.72
CA PHE A 342 -1.79 -1.73 1.11
C PHE A 342 -0.60 -0.84 0.71
N LEU A 343 0.64 -1.25 1.03
CA LEU A 343 1.84 -0.48 0.69
C LEU A 343 1.99 -0.31 -0.82
N GLN A 344 1.63 -1.32 -1.61
CA GLN A 344 1.67 -1.21 -3.07
C GLN A 344 0.56 -0.29 -3.61
N ALA A 345 -0.66 -0.38 -3.09
CA ALA A 345 -1.75 0.54 -3.44
C ALA A 345 -1.43 1.98 -3.02
N LEU A 346 -0.78 2.14 -1.87
CA LEU A 346 -0.27 3.43 -1.40
C LEU A 346 0.82 3.95 -2.31
N LYS A 347 1.81 3.13 -2.69
CA LYS A 347 2.86 3.48 -3.65
C LYS A 347 2.25 3.98 -4.96
N ASP A 348 1.27 3.26 -5.52
CA ASP A 348 0.58 3.68 -6.74
C ASP A 348 -0.17 5.01 -6.55
N ALA A 349 -0.93 5.15 -5.46
CA ALA A 349 -1.69 6.36 -5.16
C ALA A 349 -0.78 7.59 -4.98
N ILE A 350 0.32 7.48 -4.23
CA ILE A 350 1.20 8.62 -3.96
C ILE A 350 2.08 9.00 -5.16
N VAL A 351 2.44 8.04 -6.02
CA VAL A 351 3.26 8.29 -7.22
C VAL A 351 2.41 8.78 -8.39
N ASN A 352 1.25 8.15 -8.64
CA ASN A 352 0.48 8.38 -9.87
C ASN A 352 -0.68 9.35 -9.70
N VAL A 353 -1.25 9.48 -8.50
CA VAL A 353 -2.50 10.23 -8.27
C VAL A 353 -2.30 11.42 -7.35
N GLY A 354 -1.55 11.28 -6.25
CA GLY A 354 -1.40 12.31 -5.21
C GLY A 354 -2.62 12.52 -4.31
N PHE A 355 -3.68 11.74 -4.51
CA PHE A 355 -4.95 11.75 -3.77
C PHE A 355 -5.47 10.32 -3.62
N PHE A 356 -6.08 10.01 -2.48
CA PHE A 356 -6.82 8.76 -2.26
C PHE A 356 -7.84 8.89 -1.14
N TYR A 357 -8.91 8.08 -1.18
CA TYR A 357 -9.76 7.87 -0.02
C TYR A 357 -9.13 6.83 0.89
N LEU A 358 -9.30 7.00 2.20
CA LEU A 358 -8.87 6.07 3.21
C LEU A 358 -10.07 5.70 4.09
N LYS A 359 -10.46 4.42 4.07
CA LYS A 359 -11.49 3.87 4.95
C LYS A 359 -10.87 3.11 6.11
N ASN A 360 -11.67 2.80 7.13
CA ASN A 360 -11.27 2.02 8.32
C ASN A 360 -10.06 2.64 9.05
N THR A 361 -10.01 3.97 9.15
CA THR A 361 -8.87 4.75 9.63
C THR A 361 -8.54 4.56 11.12
N GLY A 362 -9.41 3.90 11.87
CA GLY A 362 -9.32 3.78 13.33
C GLY A 362 -9.83 5.00 14.09
N VAL A 363 -10.20 6.09 13.40
CA VAL A 363 -10.87 7.24 14.03
C VAL A 363 -12.33 6.86 14.30
N PRO A 364 -12.78 6.80 15.58
CA PRO A 364 -14.12 6.31 15.90
C PRO A 364 -15.22 7.20 15.31
N ASP A 365 -16.31 6.59 14.85
CA ASP A 365 -17.44 7.29 14.23
C ASP A 365 -18.07 8.32 15.18
N GLU A 366 -18.12 8.03 16.48
CA GLU A 366 -18.63 8.96 17.49
C GLU A 366 -17.74 10.20 17.65
N VAL A 367 -16.42 10.07 17.46
CA VAL A 367 -15.49 11.20 17.50
C VAL A 367 -15.70 12.07 16.27
N GLN A 368 -15.78 11.48 15.08
CA GLN A 368 -16.05 12.23 13.85
C GLN A 368 -17.39 12.94 13.91
N ARG A 369 -18.45 12.27 14.38
CA ARG A 369 -19.77 12.86 14.52
C ARG A 369 -19.79 14.03 15.51
N ALA A 370 -19.22 13.86 16.71
CA ALA A 370 -19.13 14.94 17.68
C ALA A 370 -18.32 16.13 17.14
N PHE A 371 -17.22 15.87 16.43
CA PHE A 371 -16.42 16.88 15.78
C PHE A 371 -17.19 17.66 14.71
N ILE A 372 -17.93 16.98 13.83
CA ILE A 372 -18.77 17.60 12.80
C ILE A 372 -19.86 18.45 13.46
N GLU A 373 -20.60 17.89 14.42
CA GLU A 373 -21.69 18.57 15.14
C GLU A 373 -21.19 19.88 15.80
N GLN A 374 -20.06 19.83 16.52
CA GLN A 374 -19.49 21.01 17.18
C GLN A 374 -18.92 22.03 16.19
N SER A 375 -18.33 21.56 15.08
CA SER A 375 -17.80 22.46 14.04
C SER A 375 -18.92 23.22 13.32
N ILE A 376 -20.06 22.57 13.04
CA ILE A 376 -21.23 23.23 12.47
C ILE A 376 -21.83 24.22 13.48
N ALA A 377 -21.96 23.83 14.75
CA ALA A 377 -22.45 24.71 15.81
C ALA A 377 -21.60 25.99 15.97
N LEU A 378 -20.29 25.91 15.73
CA LEU A 378 -19.41 27.08 15.70
C LEU A 378 -19.76 28.05 14.56
N PHE A 379 -20.04 27.54 13.36
CA PHE A 379 -20.42 28.39 12.22
C PHE A 379 -21.78 29.06 12.40
N ASP A 380 -22.67 28.44 13.19
CA ASP A 380 -24.02 28.92 13.49
C ASP A 380 -24.06 29.95 14.63
N LEU A 381 -22.94 30.21 15.30
CA LEU A 381 -22.86 31.30 16.27
C LEU A 381 -23.13 32.66 15.62
N PRO A 382 -23.72 33.62 16.36
CA PRO A 382 -23.82 35.01 15.93
C PRO A 382 -22.46 35.57 15.51
N LEU A 383 -22.44 36.44 14.50
CA LEU A 383 -21.19 36.99 13.97
C LEU A 383 -20.34 37.65 15.07
N GLU A 384 -20.99 38.35 16.00
CA GLU A 384 -20.34 39.01 17.14
C GLU A 384 -19.52 38.01 17.96
N LYS A 385 -20.05 36.81 18.18
CA LYS A 385 -19.35 35.73 18.90
C LYS A 385 -18.23 35.09 18.08
N LYS A 386 -18.40 34.98 16.76
CA LYS A 386 -17.31 34.51 15.88
C LYS A 386 -16.13 35.50 15.84
N LEU A 387 -16.42 36.79 15.89
CA LEU A 387 -15.42 37.87 15.88
C LEU A 387 -14.61 37.95 17.19
N GLU A 388 -15.11 37.45 18.32
CA GLU A 388 -14.34 37.35 19.57
C GLU A 388 -13.05 36.53 19.37
N ILE A 389 -13.06 35.54 18.47
CA ILE A 389 -11.92 34.68 18.11
C ILE A 389 -11.41 34.93 16.69
N GLU A 390 -11.58 36.15 16.16
CA GLU A 390 -11.07 36.54 14.84
C GLU A 390 -9.55 36.36 14.73
N MET A 391 -9.07 35.91 13.56
CA MET A 391 -7.66 35.61 13.33
C MET A 391 -6.75 36.82 13.60
N VAL A 392 -7.22 38.05 13.36
CA VAL A 392 -6.51 39.30 13.67
C VAL A 392 -6.12 39.40 15.16
N ASN A 393 -6.79 38.70 16.06
CA ASN A 393 -6.47 38.67 17.48
C ASN A 393 -5.34 37.71 17.85
N SER A 394 -4.85 36.90 16.90
CA SER A 394 -3.78 35.94 17.11
C SER A 394 -2.57 36.23 16.21
N LYS A 395 -1.43 36.54 16.83
CA LYS A 395 -0.14 36.56 16.12
C LYS A 395 0.26 35.21 15.51
N HIS A 396 -0.50 34.14 15.82
CA HIS A 396 -0.27 32.77 15.36
C HIS A 396 -1.09 32.37 14.13
N PHE A 397 -1.88 33.31 13.57
CA PHE A 397 -2.74 33.06 12.42
C PHE A 397 -3.75 31.92 12.67
N LEU A 398 -4.26 31.85 13.91
CA LEU A 398 -5.30 30.91 14.35
C LEU A 398 -6.54 31.71 14.77
N GLY A 399 -7.72 31.32 14.30
CA GLY A 399 -8.98 32.01 14.56
C GLY A 399 -9.91 32.06 13.34
N TYR A 400 -10.97 32.85 13.46
CA TYR A 400 -11.99 33.06 12.43
C TYR A 400 -11.48 33.96 11.30
N ALA A 401 -11.74 33.57 10.05
CA ALA A 401 -11.59 34.39 8.86
C ALA A 401 -12.96 34.53 8.18
N GLN A 402 -13.34 35.78 7.87
CA GLN A 402 -14.68 36.11 7.38
C GLN A 402 -14.89 35.64 5.94
N LEU A 403 -16.17 35.56 5.53
CA LEU A 403 -16.55 35.15 4.19
C LEU A 403 -15.84 36.00 3.12
N GLY A 404 -15.11 35.34 2.22
CA GLY A 404 -14.46 36.02 1.09
C GLY A 404 -13.15 36.74 1.40
N GLN A 405 -12.58 36.56 2.61
CA GLN A 405 -11.32 37.21 2.97
C GLN A 405 -10.08 36.54 2.35
N GLU A 406 -10.05 35.22 2.17
CA GLU A 406 -8.89 34.55 1.57
C GLU A 406 -8.87 34.71 0.04
N VAL A 407 -7.66 34.82 -0.52
CA VAL A 407 -7.44 34.97 -1.97
C VAL A 407 -6.60 33.80 -2.48
N THR A 408 -7.12 33.07 -3.48
CA THR A 408 -6.40 32.00 -4.18
C THR A 408 -6.49 32.24 -5.68
N ALA A 409 -5.37 32.04 -6.40
CA ALA A 409 -5.29 32.26 -7.85
C ALA A 409 -5.82 33.65 -8.29
N LEU A 410 -5.48 34.69 -7.52
CA LEU A 410 -5.86 36.10 -7.75
C LEU A 410 -7.37 36.39 -7.68
N LYS A 411 -8.16 35.50 -7.08
CA LYS A 411 -9.60 35.66 -6.86
C LYS A 411 -9.96 35.33 -5.41
N ASN A 412 -11.01 35.97 -4.89
CA ASN A 412 -11.49 35.68 -3.54
C ASN A 412 -12.10 34.28 -3.47
N ASP A 413 -11.76 33.56 -2.41
CA ASP A 413 -12.33 32.27 -2.07
C ASP A 413 -13.69 32.47 -1.41
N TYR A 414 -14.77 31.94 -2.00
CA TYR A 414 -16.11 32.09 -1.45
C TYR A 414 -16.40 31.09 -0.33
N ARG A 415 -15.74 31.31 0.82
CA ARG A 415 -15.85 30.53 2.04
C ARG A 415 -15.67 31.39 3.29
N GLU A 416 -16.28 30.98 4.40
CA GLU A 416 -15.87 31.39 5.74
C GLU A 416 -15.13 30.23 6.42
N GLN A 417 -14.18 30.51 7.32
CA GLN A 417 -13.39 29.44 7.95
C GLN A 417 -12.89 29.78 9.36
N PHE A 418 -12.51 28.74 10.09
CA PHE A 418 -11.75 28.84 11.34
C PHE A 418 -10.47 28.01 11.26
N ASP A 419 -9.35 28.61 11.65
CA ASP A 419 -8.05 27.95 11.73
C ASP A 419 -7.75 27.61 13.21
N PHE A 420 -7.67 26.32 13.50
CA PHE A 420 -7.22 25.76 14.77
C PHE A 420 -5.94 24.95 14.56
N ALA A 421 -5.38 24.39 15.62
CA ALA A 421 -4.22 23.53 15.56
C ALA A 421 -4.14 22.60 16.78
N THR A 422 -3.23 21.62 16.75
CA THR A 422 -2.79 20.94 17.98
C THR A 422 -2.33 21.99 18.99
N GLU A 423 -2.89 21.98 20.20
CA GLU A 423 -2.60 23.00 21.21
C GLU A 423 -1.11 23.00 21.56
N LEU A 424 -0.47 24.16 21.48
CA LEU A 424 0.90 24.38 21.94
C LEU A 424 1.02 25.74 22.64
N PRO A 425 1.97 25.91 23.57
CA PRO A 425 2.29 27.21 24.13
C PRO A 425 2.84 28.15 23.04
N ALA A 426 2.77 29.45 23.30
CA ALA A 426 3.45 30.44 22.48
C ALA A 426 4.98 30.24 22.55
N PRO A 427 5.72 30.52 21.47
CA PRO A 427 7.18 30.49 21.49
C PRO A 427 7.75 31.54 22.46
N GLY A 428 8.98 31.30 22.93
CA GLY A 428 9.69 32.24 23.79
C GLY A 428 9.99 33.57 23.10
N PRO A 429 10.30 34.64 23.87
CA PRO A 429 10.53 35.98 23.33
C PRO A 429 11.80 36.07 22.44
N ASP A 430 12.77 35.18 22.63
CA ASP A 430 14.05 35.16 21.91
C ASP A 430 14.05 34.21 20.70
N GLU A 431 12.93 33.51 20.44
CA GLU A 431 12.79 32.64 19.27
C GLU A 431 12.66 33.47 17.98
N PRO A 432 13.12 32.94 16.83
CA PRO A 432 12.93 33.60 15.54
C PRO A 432 11.45 33.91 15.26
N LEU A 433 11.18 35.06 14.61
CA LEU A 433 9.80 35.54 14.39
C LEU A 433 8.88 34.50 13.73
N TYR A 434 9.40 33.68 12.82
CA TYR A 434 8.63 32.64 12.13
C TYR A 434 8.09 31.57 13.08
N ARG A 435 8.66 31.41 14.28
CA ARG A 435 8.12 30.51 15.31
C ARG A 435 6.75 30.93 15.79
N ASN A 436 6.38 32.21 15.64
CA ASN A 436 5.01 32.63 15.92
C ASN A 436 3.99 32.00 14.98
N LEU A 437 4.36 31.36 13.85
CA LEU A 437 3.43 30.51 13.10
C LEU A 437 2.87 29.33 13.93
N ARG A 438 3.48 29.05 15.09
CA ARG A 438 3.03 28.08 16.07
C ARG A 438 2.64 28.80 17.37
N GLY A 439 1.61 28.30 18.03
CA GLY A 439 1.12 28.87 19.29
C GLY A 439 -0.28 28.37 19.68
N PRO A 440 -0.87 28.98 20.72
CA PRO A 440 -2.15 28.54 21.28
C PRO A 440 -3.33 28.90 20.37
N ASN A 441 -4.39 28.11 20.46
CA ASN A 441 -5.64 28.38 19.76
C ASN A 441 -6.44 29.52 20.42
N GLN A 442 -7.33 30.15 19.64
CA GLN A 442 -8.38 31.02 20.16
C GLN A 442 -9.68 30.22 20.32
N TRP A 443 -9.99 29.78 21.54
CA TRP A 443 -11.18 28.97 21.81
C TRP A 443 -12.43 29.84 21.97
N PRO A 444 -13.60 29.41 21.44
CA PRO A 444 -14.85 30.12 21.67
C PRO A 444 -15.23 30.09 23.15
N ASP A 445 -16.12 31.01 23.54
CA ASP A 445 -16.70 31.07 24.87
C ASP A 445 -17.26 29.69 25.30
N PRO A 446 -16.75 29.09 26.40
CA PRO A 446 -17.21 27.78 26.85
C PRO A 446 -18.67 27.79 27.35
N GLU A 447 -19.26 28.95 27.66
CA GLU A 447 -20.69 29.04 27.95
C GLU A 447 -21.53 28.91 26.68
N ALA A 448 -21.03 29.42 25.55
CA ALA A 448 -21.70 29.33 24.25
C ALA A 448 -21.54 27.93 23.63
N LEU A 449 -20.34 27.34 23.72
CA LEU A 449 -20.03 26.02 23.14
C LEU A 449 -19.18 25.15 24.09
N PRO A 450 -19.77 24.60 25.16
CA PRO A 450 -19.03 23.92 26.23
C PRO A 450 -18.30 22.65 25.80
N LYS A 451 -18.75 22.00 24.73
CA LYS A 451 -18.18 20.74 24.23
C LYS A 451 -17.21 20.91 23.06
N PHE A 452 -17.06 22.13 22.55
CA PHE A 452 -16.33 22.38 21.32
C PHE A 452 -14.86 22.01 21.46
N ARG A 453 -14.15 22.61 22.43
CA ARG A 453 -12.72 22.36 22.63
C ARG A 453 -12.40 20.87 22.77
N GLN A 454 -13.15 20.16 23.61
CA GLN A 454 -12.96 18.73 23.81
C GLN A 454 -13.13 17.92 22.51
N ALA A 455 -14.14 18.23 21.70
CA ALA A 455 -14.37 17.54 20.43
C ALA A 455 -13.25 17.81 19.41
N ILE A 456 -12.78 19.05 19.30
CA ILE A 456 -11.68 19.42 18.40
C ILE A 456 -10.36 18.77 18.83
N GLU A 457 -10.01 18.85 20.11
CA GLU A 457 -8.78 18.26 20.64
C GLU A 457 -8.78 16.72 20.47
N LYS A 458 -9.90 16.05 20.76
CA LYS A 458 -10.01 14.60 20.59
C LYS A 458 -9.87 14.16 19.13
N TYR A 459 -10.49 14.88 18.20
CA TYR A 459 -10.36 14.58 16.77
C TYR A 459 -8.93 14.80 16.29
N LEU A 460 -8.27 15.89 16.71
CA LEU A 460 -6.87 16.17 16.38
C LEU A 460 -5.90 15.11 16.93
N GLU A 461 -6.17 14.58 18.12
CA GLU A 461 -5.39 13.48 18.72
C GLU A 461 -5.46 12.19 17.87
N ASP A 462 -6.68 11.80 17.45
CA ASP A 462 -6.87 10.60 16.63
C ASP A 462 -6.25 10.77 15.24
N ILE A 463 -6.43 11.94 14.61
CA ILE A 463 -5.78 12.23 13.33
C ILE A 463 -4.26 12.29 13.49
N ASN A 464 -3.72 12.82 14.59
CA ASN A 464 -2.28 12.82 14.83
C ASN A 464 -1.73 11.40 14.92
N THR A 465 -2.42 10.49 15.61
CA THR A 465 -2.05 9.07 15.69
C THR A 465 -2.00 8.41 14.32
N LEU A 466 -3.04 8.64 13.50
CA LEU A 466 -3.09 8.17 12.12
C LEU A 466 -1.95 8.77 11.28
N ALA A 467 -1.69 10.06 11.43
CA ALA A 467 -0.70 10.79 10.66
C ALA A 467 0.74 10.37 10.99
N GLU A 468 1.05 10.02 12.23
CA GLU A 468 2.34 9.42 12.60
C GLU A 468 2.53 8.04 11.95
N SER A 469 1.49 7.20 11.94
CA SER A 469 1.53 5.90 11.25
C SER A 469 1.77 6.07 9.74
N PHE A 470 1.11 7.06 9.12
CA PHE A 470 1.25 7.32 7.70
C PHE A 470 2.65 7.79 7.27
N LYS A 471 3.41 8.49 8.13
CA LYS A 471 4.83 8.79 7.85
C LYS A 471 5.60 7.50 7.56
N SER A 472 5.42 6.50 8.41
CA SER A 472 6.07 5.18 8.27
C SER A 472 5.57 4.42 7.05
N LEU A 473 4.25 4.38 6.84
CA LEU A 473 3.66 3.68 5.69
C LEU A 473 4.09 4.28 4.35
N VAL A 474 4.19 5.61 4.24
CA VAL A 474 4.71 6.27 3.04
C VAL A 474 6.18 5.93 2.83
N ALA A 475 6.99 5.85 3.90
CA ALA A 475 8.39 5.46 3.79
C ALA A 475 8.52 4.01 3.29
N GLU A 476 7.79 3.08 3.91
CA GLU A 476 7.75 1.67 3.50
C GLU A 476 7.24 1.49 2.07
N ALA A 477 6.21 2.25 1.67
CA ALA A 477 5.69 2.24 0.31
C ALA A 477 6.72 2.74 -0.71
N LEU A 478 7.71 3.52 -0.30
CA LEU A 478 8.86 3.94 -1.12
C LEU A 478 10.09 3.05 -0.92
N GLU A 479 9.93 1.93 -0.21
CA GLU A 479 10.98 0.96 0.13
C GLU A 479 12.13 1.56 0.97
N LEU A 480 11.81 2.60 1.73
CA LEU A 480 12.69 3.26 2.70
C LEU A 480 12.50 2.67 4.10
N PRO A 481 13.47 2.87 5.01
CA PRO A 481 13.27 2.57 6.43
C PRO A 481 12.03 3.32 6.98
N PRO A 482 11.19 2.70 7.84
CA PRO A 482 9.96 3.32 8.35
C PRO A 482 10.16 4.69 9.02
N ASN A 483 11.34 4.96 9.56
CA ASN A 483 11.68 6.21 10.23
C ASN A 483 12.33 7.27 9.31
N ALA A 484 12.44 7.03 8.00
CA ALA A 484 13.21 7.87 7.08
C ALA A 484 12.78 9.36 7.08
N PHE A 485 11.50 9.63 7.34
CA PHE A 485 10.97 11.00 7.36
C PHE A 485 11.00 11.68 8.72
N ARG A 486 11.32 10.98 9.81
CA ARG A 486 11.24 11.51 11.19
C ARG A 486 12.02 12.82 11.37
N GLN A 487 13.15 12.95 10.69
CA GLN A 487 14.03 14.12 10.75
C GLN A 487 13.43 15.42 10.17
N PHE A 488 12.33 15.33 9.43
CA PHE A 488 11.70 16.49 8.77
C PHE A 488 10.60 17.14 9.61
N PHE A 489 10.32 16.65 10.82
CA PHE A 489 9.22 17.12 11.65
C PHE A 489 9.71 17.71 12.98
N ASP A 490 9.00 18.72 13.47
CA ASP A 490 9.20 19.24 14.82
C ASP A 490 8.61 18.28 15.86
N TYR A 491 9.20 18.25 17.07
CA TYR A 491 8.63 17.55 18.23
C TYR A 491 8.57 18.48 19.45
N PRO A 492 7.39 18.72 20.05
CA PRO A 492 6.07 18.25 19.62
C PRO A 492 5.66 18.89 18.27
N GLN A 493 4.84 18.19 17.50
CA GLN A 493 4.31 18.68 16.22
C GLN A 493 3.02 19.49 16.44
N GLN A 494 2.82 20.54 15.63
CA GLN A 494 1.55 21.26 15.58
C GLN A 494 0.87 21.05 14.22
N ASN A 495 -0.09 20.13 14.16
CA ASN A 495 -0.93 19.97 12.98
C ASN A 495 -1.93 21.12 12.93
N LYS A 496 -2.13 21.71 11.76
CA LYS A 496 -3.11 22.80 11.56
C LYS A 496 -4.44 22.21 11.13
N LEU A 497 -5.54 22.76 11.60
CA LEU A 497 -6.90 22.37 11.25
C LEU A 497 -7.63 23.57 10.64
N LYS A 498 -8.22 23.37 9.47
CA LYS A 498 -9.19 24.31 8.90
C LYS A 498 -10.59 23.72 8.98
N LEU A 499 -11.48 24.42 9.67
CA LEU A 499 -12.92 24.22 9.56
C LEU A 499 -13.41 25.17 8.47
N ILE A 500 -14.09 24.65 7.44
CA ILE A 500 -14.45 25.46 6.27
C ILE A 500 -15.93 25.29 5.97
N LYS A 501 -16.62 26.42 5.76
CA LYS A 501 -18.00 26.48 5.29
C LYS A 501 -18.07 27.22 3.96
N TYR A 502 -18.64 26.55 2.97
CA TYR A 502 -18.98 27.13 1.68
C TYR A 502 -20.50 27.36 1.62
N PRO A 503 -20.94 28.62 1.49
CA PRO A 503 -22.35 28.92 1.30
C PRO A 503 -22.88 28.39 -0.04
N GLU A 504 -24.20 28.22 -0.12
CA GLU A 504 -24.85 27.94 -1.40
C GLU A 504 -24.65 29.15 -2.35
N PRO A 505 -24.28 28.93 -3.62
CA PRO A 505 -24.10 30.02 -4.58
C PRO A 505 -25.44 30.69 -4.91
N ILE A 506 -25.56 32.00 -4.67
CA ILE A 506 -26.82 32.74 -4.88
C ILE A 506 -27.08 32.99 -6.38
N ASP A 507 -26.04 33.27 -7.17
CA ASP A 507 -26.15 33.75 -8.56
C ASP A 507 -25.46 32.85 -9.60
N SER A 508 -25.19 31.57 -9.29
CA SER A 508 -24.56 30.66 -10.26
C SER A 508 -25.54 30.17 -11.32
N LYS A 509 -25.20 30.36 -12.60
CA LYS A 509 -25.93 29.72 -13.70
C LYS A 509 -25.59 28.23 -13.75
N PRO A 510 -26.52 27.35 -14.19
CA PRO A 510 -26.23 25.94 -14.35
C PRO A 510 -24.99 25.70 -15.23
N GLY A 511 -24.06 24.88 -14.74
CA GLY A 511 -22.80 24.58 -15.43
C GLY A 511 -21.72 25.67 -15.39
N GLU A 512 -21.93 26.81 -14.71
CA GLU A 512 -20.92 27.85 -14.56
C GLU A 512 -20.00 27.59 -13.36
N ASP A 513 -18.70 27.50 -13.61
CA ASP A 513 -17.69 27.33 -12.56
C ASP A 513 -17.66 28.55 -11.64
N THR A 514 -17.86 28.34 -10.35
CA THR A 514 -17.78 29.37 -9.31
C THR A 514 -16.72 28.99 -8.28
N GLN A 515 -15.78 29.90 -8.00
CA GLN A 515 -14.66 29.59 -7.11
C GLN A 515 -15.10 29.54 -5.65
N GLY A 516 -15.02 28.36 -5.04
CA GLY A 516 -15.01 28.23 -3.58
C GLY A 516 -13.58 28.34 -3.05
N VAL A 517 -12.66 27.58 -3.66
CA VAL A 517 -11.20 27.75 -3.53
C VAL A 517 -10.58 27.53 -4.91
N GLY A 518 -9.68 28.43 -5.31
CA GLY A 518 -9.00 28.34 -6.60
C GLY A 518 -8.10 27.10 -6.76
N PRO A 519 -7.64 26.77 -7.98
CA PRO A 519 -6.65 25.72 -8.21
C PRO A 519 -5.36 25.95 -7.40
N HIS A 520 -4.97 24.98 -6.57
CA HIS A 520 -3.75 25.06 -5.75
C HIS A 520 -3.22 23.67 -5.38
N LYS A 521 -2.04 23.65 -4.72
CA LYS A 521 -1.45 22.48 -4.05
C LYS A 521 -1.17 22.85 -2.59
N ASP A 522 -1.41 21.92 -1.67
CA ASP A 522 -1.13 22.14 -0.25
C ASP A 522 0.37 22.19 0.03
N SER A 523 0.83 23.11 0.88
CA SER A 523 2.25 23.25 1.22
C SER A 523 2.79 22.23 2.25
N CYS A 524 1.90 21.45 2.88
CA CYS A 524 2.23 20.52 3.95
C CYS A 524 2.91 19.23 3.46
N PHE A 525 3.11 18.27 4.36
CA PHE A 525 3.55 16.91 4.05
C PHE A 525 2.37 16.06 3.56
N LEU A 526 1.34 15.93 4.41
CA LEU A 526 0.07 15.25 4.12
C LEU A 526 -1.11 16.10 4.60
N THR A 527 -2.22 16.00 3.88
CA THR A 527 -3.53 16.55 4.31
C THR A 527 -4.49 15.41 4.58
N PHE A 528 -5.22 15.50 5.69
CA PHE A 528 -6.29 14.59 6.11
C PHE A 528 -7.60 15.36 6.08
N LEU A 529 -8.44 15.10 5.07
CA LEU A 529 -9.68 15.84 4.85
C LEU A 529 -10.89 14.97 5.17
N LEU A 530 -11.72 15.46 6.09
CA LEU A 530 -13.07 14.96 6.33
C LEU A 530 -14.09 15.81 5.54
N GLN A 531 -14.81 15.18 4.61
CA GLN A 531 -15.91 15.80 3.88
C GLN A 531 -17.18 15.74 4.74
N GLY A 532 -17.48 16.83 5.46
CA GLY A 532 -18.55 16.88 6.46
C GLY A 532 -19.97 16.79 5.93
N THR A 533 -20.18 17.05 4.63
CA THR A 533 -21.50 16.99 3.97
C THR A 533 -21.40 16.39 2.57
N PRO A 534 -22.50 15.88 1.98
CA PRO A 534 -22.47 15.05 0.76
C PRO A 534 -22.25 15.81 -0.56
N HIS A 535 -21.72 17.03 -0.51
CA HIS A 535 -21.52 17.90 -1.68
C HIS A 535 -20.34 17.44 -2.56
N THR A 536 -20.49 17.48 -3.88
CA THR A 536 -19.49 17.03 -4.87
C THR A 536 -18.53 18.14 -5.34
N GLY A 537 -18.33 19.18 -4.53
CA GLY A 537 -17.61 20.38 -4.94
C GLY A 537 -16.07 20.29 -4.98
N LEU A 538 -15.46 19.25 -4.41
CA LEU A 538 -14.00 19.06 -4.48
C LEU A 538 -13.60 18.41 -5.80
N GLU A 539 -12.60 18.97 -6.48
CA GLU A 539 -12.10 18.46 -7.76
C GLU A 539 -10.57 18.37 -7.75
N VAL A 540 -10.03 17.31 -8.35
CA VAL A 540 -8.58 17.11 -8.56
C VAL A 540 -8.25 17.15 -10.04
N GLN A 541 -7.10 17.70 -10.40
CA GLN A 541 -6.67 17.77 -11.79
C GLN A 541 -5.73 16.62 -12.12
N ASN A 542 -6.06 15.82 -13.13
CA ASN A 542 -5.16 14.77 -13.60
C ASN A 542 -4.05 15.31 -14.52
N LYS A 543 -3.09 14.45 -14.89
CA LYS A 543 -1.95 14.81 -15.75
C LYS A 543 -2.35 15.23 -17.18
N ALA A 544 -3.58 14.94 -17.61
CA ALA A 544 -4.15 15.40 -18.89
C ALA A 544 -4.84 16.77 -18.76
N GLY A 545 -4.84 17.39 -17.58
CA GLY A 545 -5.49 18.67 -17.29
C GLY A 545 -6.99 18.56 -16.99
N ALA A 546 -7.57 17.36 -16.98
CA ALA A 546 -8.98 17.14 -16.69
C ALA A 546 -9.27 17.22 -15.18
N TRP A 547 -10.35 17.90 -14.82
CA TRP A 547 -10.85 17.99 -13.45
C TRP A 547 -11.79 16.83 -13.14
N LEU A 548 -11.45 16.06 -12.10
CA LEU A 548 -12.18 14.88 -11.66
C LEU A 548 -12.82 15.15 -10.28
N PRO A 549 -14.11 14.81 -10.09
CA PRO A 549 -14.78 15.02 -8.82
C PRO A 549 -14.26 14.06 -7.74
N VAL A 550 -14.14 14.57 -6.51
CA VAL A 550 -13.87 13.81 -5.29
C VAL A 550 -15.17 13.71 -4.49
N THR A 551 -16.08 12.86 -4.98
CA THR A 551 -17.39 12.64 -4.38
C THR A 551 -17.27 12.07 -2.96
N PRO A 552 -17.93 12.68 -1.94
CA PRO A 552 -17.88 12.17 -0.57
C PRO A 552 -18.27 10.68 -0.46
N ILE A 553 -17.41 9.89 0.20
CA ILE A 553 -17.70 8.49 0.54
C ILE A 553 -17.83 8.41 2.07
N PRO A 554 -19.00 8.02 2.61
CA PRO A 554 -19.19 7.86 4.05
C PRO A 554 -18.15 6.93 4.69
N GLY A 555 -17.65 7.29 5.87
CA GLY A 555 -16.65 6.51 6.61
C GLY A 555 -15.23 6.61 6.06
N THR A 556 -14.95 7.61 5.20
CA THR A 556 -13.61 7.81 4.62
C THR A 556 -13.05 9.20 4.92
N LEU A 557 -11.72 9.26 5.01
CA LEU A 557 -10.97 10.50 4.86
C LEU A 557 -10.42 10.59 3.44
N VAL A 558 -10.36 11.80 2.88
CA VAL A 558 -9.55 12.06 1.68
C VAL A 558 -8.14 12.43 2.14
N ILE A 559 -7.15 11.72 1.63
CA ILE A 559 -5.73 12.00 1.89
C ILE A 559 -5.12 12.55 0.62
N ASN A 560 -4.37 13.65 0.75
CA ASN A 560 -3.58 14.16 -0.36
C ASN A 560 -2.14 14.52 0.03
N ILE A 561 -1.28 14.42 -0.96
CA ILE A 561 0.15 14.69 -0.86
C ILE A 561 0.37 16.19 -1.00
N GLY A 562 1.12 16.77 -0.06
CA GLY A 562 1.51 18.17 -0.12
C GLY A 562 2.89 18.38 -0.74
N ARG A 563 3.21 19.64 -1.04
CA ARG A 563 4.44 20.06 -1.72
C ARG A 563 5.69 19.70 -0.93
N ALA A 564 5.63 19.64 0.40
CA ALA A 564 6.79 19.28 1.20
C ALA A 564 7.21 17.82 0.94
N LEU A 565 6.26 16.89 0.84
CA LEU A 565 6.56 15.50 0.53
C LEU A 565 7.00 15.32 -0.93
N GLU A 566 6.37 16.02 -1.88
CA GLU A 566 6.83 16.08 -3.28
C GLU A 566 8.29 16.53 -3.36
N ALA A 567 8.65 17.59 -2.64
CA ALA A 567 10.02 18.09 -2.58
C ALA A 567 11.00 17.12 -1.90
N ILE A 568 10.67 16.62 -0.71
CA ILE A 568 11.52 15.66 0.05
C ILE A 568 11.81 14.41 -0.79
N THR A 569 10.87 14.00 -1.64
CA THR A 569 11.00 12.81 -2.50
C THR A 569 11.48 13.11 -3.90
N SER A 570 11.96 14.34 -4.17
CA SER A 570 12.45 14.76 -5.49
C SER A 570 11.44 14.50 -6.63
N GLY A 571 10.14 14.71 -6.34
CA GLY A 571 9.05 14.56 -7.29
C GLY A 571 8.50 13.14 -7.45
N VAL A 572 8.98 12.15 -6.68
CA VAL A 572 8.43 10.78 -6.73
C VAL A 572 7.00 10.76 -6.21
N CYS A 573 6.72 11.39 -5.07
CA CYS A 573 5.35 11.59 -4.62
C CYS A 573 4.76 12.83 -5.31
N THR A 574 3.59 12.68 -5.95
CA THR A 574 2.96 13.77 -6.70
C THR A 574 2.07 14.60 -5.79
N ALA A 575 2.33 15.90 -5.64
CA ALA A 575 1.36 16.82 -5.05
C ALA A 575 0.39 17.26 -6.16
N THR A 576 -0.89 16.90 -6.05
CA THR A 576 -1.85 17.11 -7.14
C THR A 576 -2.65 18.39 -6.96
N THR A 577 -2.80 19.14 -8.06
CA THR A 577 -3.59 20.36 -8.08
C THR A 577 -5.06 20.03 -7.82
N HIS A 578 -5.69 20.77 -6.91
CA HIS A 578 -7.09 20.60 -6.56
C HIS A 578 -7.79 21.95 -6.38
N ARG A 579 -9.12 21.95 -6.41
CA ARG A 579 -9.96 23.15 -6.25
C ARG A 579 -11.30 22.82 -5.60
N VAL A 580 -12.01 23.85 -5.15
CA VAL A 580 -13.43 23.73 -4.78
C VAL A 580 -14.28 24.54 -5.73
N ASN A 581 -15.23 23.86 -6.38
CA ASN A 581 -16.18 24.44 -7.32
C ASN A 581 -17.58 24.51 -6.71
N LEU A 582 -18.15 25.70 -6.73
CA LEU A 582 -19.48 26.03 -6.23
C LEU A 582 -20.55 26.02 -7.33
N ARG A 583 -20.42 25.15 -8.34
CA ARG A 583 -21.51 24.89 -9.29
C ARG A 583 -22.80 24.54 -8.56
N LYS A 584 -23.93 25.08 -9.01
CA LYS A 584 -25.25 24.84 -8.40
C LYS A 584 -25.56 23.35 -8.26
N GLU A 585 -25.16 22.54 -9.23
CA GLU A 585 -25.38 21.09 -9.25
C GLU A 585 -24.66 20.38 -8.09
N ASN A 586 -23.54 20.91 -7.60
CA ASN A 586 -22.79 20.35 -6.47
C ASN A 586 -23.50 20.57 -5.11
N TYR A 587 -24.54 21.39 -5.09
CA TYR A 587 -25.35 21.75 -3.93
C TYR A 587 -26.74 21.11 -3.95
N MET A 588 -27.00 20.21 -4.89
CA MET A 588 -28.29 19.53 -5.04
C MET A 588 -28.16 18.04 -4.73
N ASP A 589 -29.19 17.47 -4.09
CA ASP A 589 -29.31 16.02 -3.92
C ASP A 589 -29.76 15.32 -5.22
N GLY A 590 -29.88 13.99 -5.19
CA GLY A 590 -30.33 13.20 -6.34
C GLY A 590 -31.76 13.50 -6.83
N ASN A 591 -32.55 14.24 -6.05
CA ASN A 591 -33.90 14.69 -6.40
C ASN A 591 -33.94 16.18 -6.78
N GLY A 592 -32.80 16.86 -6.85
CA GLY A 592 -32.71 18.28 -7.17
C GLY A 592 -33.05 19.22 -6.01
N LYS A 593 -33.05 18.75 -4.76
CA LYS A 593 -33.27 19.58 -3.56
C LYS A 593 -31.94 20.12 -3.03
N SER A 594 -31.91 21.38 -2.58
CA SER A 594 -30.73 21.99 -1.96
C SER A 594 -30.28 21.20 -0.73
N LEU A 595 -28.96 20.97 -0.66
CA LEU A 595 -28.24 20.35 0.45
C LEU A 595 -27.84 21.36 1.55
N GLY A 596 -28.08 22.66 1.33
CA GLY A 596 -27.62 23.74 2.21
C GLY A 596 -26.12 24.02 2.06
N PRO A 597 -25.43 24.53 3.10
CA PRO A 597 -24.00 24.82 3.01
C PRO A 597 -23.13 23.56 3.01
N ARG A 598 -21.99 23.63 2.32
CA ARG A 598 -20.98 22.57 2.33
C ARG A 598 -20.00 22.80 3.48
N PHE A 599 -19.69 21.74 4.23
CA PHE A 599 -18.67 21.77 5.29
C PHE A 599 -17.50 20.84 4.92
N SER A 600 -16.28 21.29 5.22
CA SER A 600 -15.06 20.52 4.98
C SER A 600 -14.05 20.80 6.07
N PHE A 601 -13.40 19.75 6.56
CA PHE A 601 -12.51 19.83 7.72
C PHE A 601 -11.16 19.21 7.38
N ALA A 602 -10.14 20.06 7.20
CA ALA A 602 -8.83 19.64 6.72
C ALA A 602 -7.78 19.78 7.82
N VAL A 603 -7.11 18.67 8.16
CA VAL A 603 -5.94 18.65 9.05
C VAL A 603 -4.68 18.54 8.20
N PHE A 604 -3.78 19.51 8.35
CA PHE A 604 -2.51 19.62 7.62
C PHE A 604 -1.36 19.19 8.52
N GLN A 605 -0.65 18.14 8.10
CA GLN A 605 0.57 17.67 8.72
C GLN A 605 1.76 18.44 8.13
N GLY A 606 2.21 19.50 8.81
CA GLY A 606 3.36 20.30 8.37
C GLY A 606 4.72 19.62 8.58
N VAL A 607 5.76 20.18 7.96
CA VAL A 607 7.17 19.86 8.25
C VAL A 607 7.76 20.88 9.23
N SER A 608 8.96 20.61 9.75
CA SER A 608 9.70 21.53 10.61
C SER A 608 9.89 22.90 9.94
N LEU A 609 9.65 23.97 10.70
CA LEU A 609 9.91 25.33 10.22
C LEU A 609 11.41 25.60 9.99
N ASP A 610 12.31 24.82 10.63
CA ASP A 610 13.77 24.95 10.46
C ASP A 610 14.32 24.05 9.35
N LEU A 611 13.44 23.40 8.59
CA LEU A 611 13.86 22.57 7.47
C LEU A 611 14.37 23.49 6.36
N GLY A 612 15.55 23.16 5.83
CA GLY A 612 16.18 23.83 4.69
C GLY A 612 16.64 22.78 3.68
N ALA A 613 16.90 23.19 2.44
CA ALA A 613 17.24 22.28 1.34
C ALA A 613 18.41 21.33 1.69
N GLN A 614 19.42 21.84 2.40
CA GLN A 614 20.61 21.12 2.84
C GLN A 614 20.33 19.98 3.84
N LYS A 615 19.16 19.99 4.51
CA LYS A 615 18.77 18.94 5.46
C LYS A 615 17.95 17.83 4.77
N ILE A 616 17.53 18.01 3.52
CA ILE A 616 16.80 16.99 2.78
C ILE A 616 17.80 15.94 2.28
N ASN A 617 17.86 14.81 2.99
CA ASN A 617 18.72 13.68 2.64
C ASN A 617 17.90 12.37 2.73
N VAL A 618 17.20 12.04 1.64
CA VAL A 618 16.48 10.78 1.49
C VAL A 618 16.99 10.10 0.22
N ASN A 619 17.59 8.92 0.35
CA ASN A 619 18.04 8.14 -0.79
C ASN A 619 16.92 7.21 -1.27
N ILE A 620 16.09 7.69 -2.20
CA ILE A 620 15.05 6.86 -2.84
C ILE A 620 15.70 5.84 -3.78
N PRO A 621 15.36 4.55 -3.70
CA PRO A 621 15.87 3.51 -4.59
C PRO A 621 15.65 3.84 -6.07
N GLN A 622 16.60 3.47 -6.93
CA GLN A 622 16.56 3.86 -8.34
C GLN A 622 15.33 3.32 -9.06
N HIS A 623 14.94 2.06 -8.80
CA HIS A 623 13.75 1.47 -9.42
C HIS A 623 12.44 2.16 -9.00
N ILE A 624 12.39 2.81 -7.83
CA ILE A 624 11.27 3.65 -7.40
C ILE A 624 11.27 4.98 -8.15
N LYS A 625 12.44 5.61 -8.32
CA LYS A 625 12.57 6.82 -9.17
C LYS A 625 12.16 6.53 -10.61
N ASP A 626 12.50 5.35 -11.11
CA ASP A 626 12.17 4.89 -12.47
C ASP A 626 10.67 4.62 -12.67
N LEU A 627 9.84 4.59 -11.61
CA LEU A 627 8.38 4.56 -11.74
C LEU A 627 7.85 5.85 -12.37
N VAL A 628 8.57 6.95 -12.21
CA VAL A 628 8.25 8.26 -12.81
C VAL A 628 8.81 8.29 -14.25
N LYS A 629 8.28 7.44 -15.16
CA LYS A 629 8.78 7.31 -16.55
C LYS A 629 8.44 8.47 -17.47
N ASP A 630 7.58 9.40 -17.05
CA ASP A 630 7.21 10.54 -17.87
C ASP A 630 8.17 11.71 -17.67
N ALA A 631 8.93 12.04 -18.72
CA ALA A 631 9.71 13.27 -18.81
C ALA A 631 8.83 14.55 -18.70
N LYS A 632 7.50 14.42 -18.77
CA LYS A 632 6.52 15.50 -18.50
C LYS A 632 6.04 15.56 -17.04
N VAL A 633 6.28 14.50 -16.25
CA VAL A 633 6.04 14.46 -14.80
C VAL A 633 7.28 14.90 -14.02
N ARG A 634 8.44 15.04 -14.69
CA ARG A 634 9.46 16.03 -14.30
C ARG A 634 8.82 17.41 -14.38
N SER A 635 8.01 17.73 -13.38
CA SER A 635 7.32 18.99 -13.23
C SER A 635 8.35 20.07 -12.92
N ASP A 636 7.89 21.31 -12.76
CA ASP A 636 8.62 22.41 -12.11
C ASP A 636 9.14 22.07 -10.70
N ALA A 637 9.19 20.80 -10.29
CA ALA A 637 9.67 20.29 -9.01
C ALA A 637 11.10 20.69 -8.69
N GLU A 638 12.05 20.72 -9.62
CA GLU A 638 13.42 21.19 -9.34
C GLU A 638 13.46 22.71 -9.10
N ALA A 639 12.68 23.48 -9.88
CA ALA A 639 12.54 24.92 -9.71
C ALA A 639 11.76 25.27 -8.42
N THR A 640 10.71 24.50 -8.10
CA THR A 640 9.90 24.69 -6.89
C THR A 640 10.59 24.13 -5.65
N PHE A 641 11.39 23.07 -5.76
CA PHE A 641 12.22 22.55 -4.68
C PHE A 641 13.21 23.63 -4.23
N ASN A 642 13.87 24.28 -5.19
CA ASN A 642 14.72 25.40 -4.87
C ASN A 642 13.90 26.56 -4.31
N GLN A 643 12.79 27.00 -4.92
CA GLN A 643 12.01 28.14 -4.42
C GLN A 643 11.31 27.91 -3.06
N MET A 644 10.86 26.69 -2.75
CA MET A 644 10.20 26.36 -1.48
C MET A 644 11.19 26.34 -0.31
N PHE A 645 12.47 26.05 -0.59
CA PHE A 645 13.53 25.93 0.42
C PHE A 645 14.71 26.90 0.17
N THR A 646 14.55 27.91 -0.69
CA THR A 646 15.53 28.98 -0.87
C THR A 646 15.49 29.86 0.37
N GLY A 647 16.31 29.51 1.36
CA GLY A 647 16.33 30.14 2.68
C GLY A 647 15.74 29.24 3.76
N ASN A 648 15.19 29.86 4.81
CA ASN A 648 14.54 29.17 5.91
C ASN A 648 13.03 29.02 5.59
N ILE A 649 12.49 27.79 5.54
CA ILE A 649 11.04 27.56 5.26
C ILE A 649 10.16 28.37 6.20
N GLY A 650 10.55 28.48 7.48
CA GLY A 650 9.82 29.26 8.46
C GLY A 650 9.65 30.71 8.03
N GLU A 651 10.72 31.34 7.55
CA GLU A 651 10.68 32.73 7.07
C GLU A 651 9.79 32.87 5.83
N GLY A 652 9.96 32.00 4.84
CA GLY A 652 9.13 32.01 3.63
C GLY A 652 7.64 31.82 3.96
N THR A 653 7.33 30.88 4.87
CA THR A 653 5.96 30.62 5.33
C THR A 653 5.39 31.81 6.10
N LEU A 654 6.20 32.49 6.91
CA LEU A 654 5.77 33.69 7.64
C LEU A 654 5.45 34.83 6.68
N ILE A 655 6.32 35.09 5.70
CA ILE A 655 6.09 36.11 4.68
C ILE A 655 4.80 35.81 3.90
N ALA A 656 4.60 34.57 3.47
CA ALA A 656 3.38 34.17 2.77
C ALA A 656 2.12 34.44 3.62
N ARG A 657 2.15 34.08 4.92
CA ARG A 657 1.04 34.36 5.84
C ARG A 657 0.80 35.84 6.05
N ILE A 658 1.86 36.64 6.18
CA ILE A 658 1.79 38.10 6.32
C ILE A 658 1.16 38.74 5.08
N THR A 659 1.52 38.28 3.88
CA THR A 659 0.95 38.82 2.64
C THR A 659 -0.50 38.42 2.41
N SER A 660 -0.90 37.22 2.87
CA SER A 660 -2.29 36.73 2.74
C SER A 660 -3.22 37.27 3.83
N HIS A 661 -2.71 37.56 5.03
CA HIS A 661 -3.47 38.02 6.20
C HIS A 661 -2.93 39.37 6.67
N GLN A 662 -3.12 40.39 5.82
CA GLN A 662 -2.52 41.71 6.02
C GLN A 662 -3.06 42.44 7.25
N ASP A 663 -4.29 42.13 7.68
CA ASP A 663 -4.91 42.62 8.91
C ASP A 663 -4.18 42.09 10.16
N VAL A 664 -3.91 40.77 10.22
CA VAL A 664 -3.10 40.14 11.27
C VAL A 664 -1.71 40.77 11.27
N ALA A 665 -1.11 40.91 10.09
CA ALA A 665 0.22 41.46 9.94
C ALA A 665 0.30 42.94 10.32
N GLN A 666 -0.72 43.74 10.01
CA GLN A 666 -0.77 45.15 10.40
C GLN A 666 -0.80 45.33 11.92
N LYS A 667 -1.44 44.40 12.65
CA LYS A 667 -1.53 44.43 14.11
C LYS A 667 -0.28 43.86 14.80
N TRP A 668 0.29 42.77 14.28
CA TRP A 668 1.33 42.01 14.98
C TRP A 668 2.73 42.08 14.34
N TYR A 669 2.82 42.41 13.05
CA TYR A 669 4.05 42.41 12.25
C TYR A 669 4.16 43.61 11.27
N PRO A 670 3.87 44.86 11.70
CA PRO A 670 3.71 45.99 10.78
C PRO A 670 4.97 46.27 9.93
N ASP A 671 6.16 46.23 10.55
CA ASP A 671 7.43 46.47 9.85
C ASP A 671 7.73 45.40 8.80
N LEU A 672 7.32 44.15 9.06
CA LEU A 672 7.54 43.03 8.15
C LEU A 672 6.54 43.04 7.00
N LEU A 673 5.30 43.47 7.26
CA LEU A 673 4.29 43.70 6.23
C LEU A 673 4.73 44.77 5.24
N GLU A 674 5.23 45.91 5.71
CA GLU A 674 5.71 46.99 4.85
C GLU A 674 6.83 46.50 3.92
N LYS A 675 7.80 45.75 4.47
CA LYS A 675 8.90 45.15 3.69
C LYS A 675 8.39 44.15 2.65
N ALA A 676 7.47 43.26 3.04
CA ALA A 676 6.92 42.23 2.16
C ALA A 676 6.13 42.84 0.98
N LEU A 677 5.27 43.82 1.26
CA LEU A 677 4.48 44.51 0.22
C LEU A 677 5.35 45.34 -0.71
N LYS A 678 6.43 45.96 -0.20
CA LYS A 678 7.42 46.65 -1.03
C LYS A 678 8.13 45.68 -1.97
N ALA A 679 8.59 44.54 -1.47
CA ALA A 679 9.25 43.51 -2.27
C ALA A 679 8.33 42.96 -3.39
N GLN A 680 7.03 42.77 -3.11
CA GLN A 680 6.04 42.39 -4.12
C GLN A 680 5.87 43.44 -5.22
N LYS A 681 5.87 44.74 -4.87
CA LYS A 681 5.77 45.84 -5.85
C LYS A 681 7.03 45.98 -6.72
N ASP A 682 8.20 45.70 -6.14
CA ASP A 682 9.49 45.84 -6.81
C ASP A 682 9.85 44.62 -7.70
N GLY A 683 8.97 43.61 -7.79
CA GLY A 683 9.11 42.47 -8.72
C GLY A 683 10.10 41.39 -8.28
N TYR A 684 10.44 41.31 -6.98
CA TYR A 684 11.43 40.39 -6.42
C TYR A 684 10.82 39.23 -5.61
N LEU A 685 9.71 38.65 -6.07
CA LEU A 685 9.19 37.37 -5.58
C LEU A 685 8.74 36.49 -6.74
#